data_AF-A0A4Q3MMP7-F1
#
_entry.id   AF-A0A4Q3MMP7-F1
#
_cell.length_a   1.000
_cell.length_b   1.000
_cell.length_c   1.000
_cell.angle_alpha   90.00
_cell.angle_beta   90.00
_cell.angle_gamma   90.00
#
_symmetry.space_group_name_H-M   'P 1'
#
loop_
_entity.id
_entity.type
_entity.pdbx_description
1 polymer ?
#
loop_
_entity_poly.entity_id
_entity_poly.type
_entity_poly.pdbx_seq_one_letter_code
_entity_poly.pdbx_strand_id
1 'polypeptide(L)'
;MADLAAVTLIYQTFKPVADVEYQARVVAQNARTAAERLGDGDPGTPPTPAEQAALDAAAAADAAHGLTLVALLDARAIRDAAVEPFGIAMDGDNVHLPNISPDVGLSASFNSWFTLFGQFFDHGLDLVNKGGSGTVFVPLQPDDPLYVPGSQTNFMVLTRATVSAGQDGVMGTPDDVRPVNTTTAFVDQNQTYASHASHQVFLRQYVLNDQGAPVATGKLIEGGNGGMATWGEVKAQALLLGVQLTDFDVGSVPLLRTDPYGNFIPNAGGFAQVIIGIGADGIPNTEDDLVVSGTPGAPVDPTVALALRTGHAFLADIAHDAVPVGKIADGDITIGLGNPGNGAAEYDNELLDAHFIAGDGRVNENIGLTAVHHVFHAEHNRMVEHNKDVILGTAEGGNLNFLNEWLIEDVTALPADLGTLVWDGERLFQSAKFTTEMQYQHLVFEEFARKVQPQINPFVVPDGFDVTINPSIVAEFAHVVYRFGHSMLTESIDRFDPNFNAQDIGLIEGFLNPIAFDGGATGVAHTITDDIAAGAIIRGMTRQVGNEIDEFVTSALRNNLLGLPLDLATINLARGRDTGVPSLNAARREFHEATNNAAELRPYDSWVDFAGNLKHEASIINFIAAYGSHDLITSQTTAQGKRDAAMTIITGVSVAGLLVPADAVDFLNGTGLWVSGADGITITGLDNVDLWIGGLAEKILPFGGMLGSTFNFVFEQQMENLQNGDRFYYLQRLDGLHLFGEMENNSFAEMIMTNTNATHLPSDVFSTPGLALEVDATLQYNDLDGNGTLEQADPTGGGILTPLVVRNNPSTAGADTNYLRYTGDQHVVLGGTDGNDIIIASEGDDTIHGDGGNDILEGGAGNDIINAGAGDDIVRDLGGDDNIKAGDGNDVVHGGPGLDLIMGGKGQDFIVLGTDAGSEVFAGEGNDFILGSKNAERILGNEGDDWIETGTFDGAPGDSFDEIFAKDSIVG
;
A
#
# COMPACT_ATOMS: atom_id res chain seq x y z
N MET A 1 23.83 14.34 22.16
CA MET A 1 23.96 15.37 23.24
C MET A 1 25.15 16.31 23.05
N ALA A 2 26.36 15.81 22.72
CA ALA A 2 27.55 16.67 22.58
C ALA A 2 27.38 17.78 21.51
N ASP A 3 26.75 17.46 20.38
CA ASP A 3 26.56 18.38 19.25
C ASP A 3 25.23 19.16 19.30
N LEU A 4 24.37 18.86 20.29
CA LEU A 4 23.01 19.41 20.37
C LEU A 4 23.02 20.95 20.38
N ALA A 5 23.98 21.57 21.07
CA ALA A 5 24.08 23.03 21.12
C ALA A 5 24.40 23.65 19.75
N ALA A 6 25.23 22.98 18.93
CA ALA A 6 25.59 23.45 17.59
C ALA A 6 24.41 23.29 16.62
N VAL A 7 23.78 22.10 16.63
CA VAL A 7 22.59 21.82 15.81
C VAL A 7 21.43 22.75 16.20
N THR A 8 21.22 23.00 17.49
CA THR A 8 20.20 23.94 17.98
C THR A 8 20.42 25.35 17.45
N LEU A 9 21.67 25.82 17.36
CA LEU A 9 21.98 27.15 16.83
C LEU A 9 21.68 27.25 15.32
N ILE A 10 21.99 26.19 14.56
CA ILE A 10 21.66 26.10 13.13
C ILE A 10 20.14 26.19 12.96
N TYR A 11 19.39 25.35 13.70
CA TYR A 11 17.93 25.34 13.65
C TYR A 11 17.32 26.69 14.07
N GLN A 12 17.82 27.32 15.13
CA GLN A 12 17.34 28.64 15.58
C GLN A 12 17.57 29.76 14.55
N THR A 13 18.52 29.58 13.63
CA THR A 13 18.78 30.51 12.52
C THR A 13 17.85 30.24 11.34
N PHE A 14 17.55 28.97 11.06
CA PHE A 14 16.64 28.53 9.99
C PHE A 14 15.17 28.82 10.31
N LYS A 15 14.72 28.47 11.53
CA LYS A 15 13.30 28.47 11.94
C LYS A 15 12.55 29.78 11.61
N PRO A 16 13.09 30.99 11.87
CA PRO A 16 12.38 32.22 11.56
C PRO A 16 12.07 32.40 10.07
N VAL A 17 12.91 31.87 9.17
CA VAL A 17 12.67 31.93 7.73
C VAL A 17 11.56 30.98 7.32
N ALA A 18 11.57 29.76 7.87
CA ALA A 18 10.51 28.77 7.66
C ALA A 18 9.16 29.30 8.17
N ASP A 19 9.09 29.83 9.40
CA ASP A 19 7.87 30.39 9.98
C ASP A 19 7.28 31.51 9.10
N VAL A 20 8.14 32.36 8.52
CA VAL A 20 7.72 33.44 7.62
C VAL A 20 7.14 32.91 6.31
N GLU A 21 7.71 31.85 5.74
CA GLU A 21 7.14 31.19 4.56
C GLU A 21 5.77 30.57 4.86
N TYR A 22 5.64 29.82 5.95
CA TYR A 22 4.35 29.25 6.37
C TYR A 22 3.29 30.32 6.56
N GLN A 23 3.62 31.42 7.23
CA GLN A 23 2.70 32.54 7.42
C GLN A 23 2.30 33.19 6.09
N ALA A 24 3.26 33.41 5.18
CA ALA A 24 2.98 33.97 3.86
C ALA A 24 2.10 33.05 3.02
N ARG A 25 2.31 31.73 3.10
CA ARG A 25 1.49 30.70 2.46
C ARG A 25 0.05 30.75 2.96
N VAL A 26 -0.17 30.78 4.27
CA VAL A 26 -1.51 30.89 4.86
C VAL A 26 -2.19 32.20 4.47
N VAL A 27 -1.45 33.31 4.39
CA VAL A 27 -1.99 34.59 3.91
C VAL A 27 -2.39 34.50 2.43
N ALA A 28 -1.57 33.87 1.60
CA ALA A 28 -1.86 33.64 0.18
C ALA A 28 -3.12 32.77 0.01
N GLN A 29 -3.22 31.64 0.70
CA GLN A 29 -4.40 30.78 0.70
C GLN A 29 -5.67 31.54 1.14
N ASN A 30 -5.62 32.27 2.26
CA ASN A 30 -6.76 33.05 2.74
C ASN A 30 -7.17 34.15 1.73
N ALA A 31 -6.20 34.75 1.02
CA ALA A 31 -6.48 35.75 0.00
C ALA A 31 -7.13 35.14 -1.25
N ARG A 32 -6.70 33.95 -1.68
CA ARG A 32 -7.34 33.18 -2.76
C ARG A 32 -8.78 32.83 -2.40
N THR A 33 -8.99 32.23 -1.23
CA THR A 33 -10.34 31.92 -0.74
C THR A 33 -11.23 33.16 -0.61
N ALA A 34 -10.67 34.31 -0.22
CA ALA A 34 -11.42 35.56 -0.17
C ALA A 34 -11.80 36.07 -1.57
N ALA A 35 -10.91 35.93 -2.55
CA ALA A 35 -11.19 36.27 -3.95
C ALA A 35 -12.24 35.34 -4.56
N GLU A 36 -12.10 34.02 -4.36
CA GLU A 36 -13.05 32.98 -4.78
C GLU A 36 -14.46 33.25 -4.22
N ARG A 37 -14.56 33.61 -2.93
CA ARG A 37 -15.83 33.93 -2.28
C ARG A 37 -16.53 35.17 -2.83
N LEU A 38 -15.79 36.10 -3.41
CA LEU A 38 -16.33 37.35 -3.95
C LEU A 38 -16.64 37.23 -5.45
N GLY A 39 -15.98 36.32 -6.16
CA GLY A 39 -16.23 36.04 -7.57
C GLY A 39 -17.68 35.63 -7.83
N ASP A 40 -18.25 36.15 -8.93
CA ASP A 40 -19.54 35.68 -9.46
C ASP A 40 -19.40 34.35 -10.23
N GLY A 41 -18.15 34.00 -10.56
CA GLY A 41 -17.75 32.80 -11.24
C GLY A 41 -17.92 32.83 -12.74
N ASP A 42 -18.31 33.95 -13.35
CA ASP A 42 -18.47 34.04 -14.80
C ASP A 42 -17.24 34.74 -15.44
N PRO A 43 -16.35 34.01 -16.15
CA PRO A 43 -15.16 34.60 -16.79
C PRO A 43 -15.51 35.58 -17.92
N GLY A 44 -16.75 35.58 -18.41
CA GLY A 44 -17.30 36.52 -19.39
C GLY A 44 -17.78 37.85 -18.78
N THR A 45 -17.92 37.91 -17.45
CA THR A 45 -18.36 39.11 -16.73
C THR A 45 -17.15 39.86 -16.14
N PRO A 46 -16.94 41.15 -16.48
CA PRO A 46 -15.85 41.92 -15.91
C PRO A 46 -16.00 42.01 -14.38
N PRO A 47 -14.94 41.71 -13.60
CA PRO A 47 -15.02 41.66 -12.15
C PRO A 47 -15.48 43.00 -11.58
N THR A 48 -16.33 42.95 -10.55
CA THR A 48 -16.71 44.14 -9.79
C THR A 48 -15.47 44.79 -9.17
N PRO A 49 -15.50 46.09 -8.81
CA PRO A 49 -14.37 46.72 -8.13
C PRO A 49 -13.96 46.02 -6.81
N ALA A 50 -14.87 45.29 -6.17
CA ALA A 50 -14.60 44.52 -4.97
C ALA A 50 -13.89 43.19 -5.30
N GLU A 51 -14.36 42.48 -6.33
CA GLU A 51 -13.70 41.27 -6.86
C GLU A 51 -12.31 41.58 -7.40
N GLN A 52 -12.16 42.61 -8.22
CA GLN A 52 -10.84 43.00 -8.75
C GLN A 52 -9.88 43.35 -7.62
N ALA A 53 -10.34 44.03 -6.56
CA ALA A 53 -9.49 44.32 -5.40
C ALA A 53 -9.09 43.06 -4.62
N ALA A 54 -9.95 42.03 -4.58
CA ALA A 54 -9.65 40.75 -3.95
C ALA A 54 -8.69 39.90 -4.80
N LEU A 55 -8.86 39.87 -6.12
CA LEU A 55 -7.95 39.24 -7.07
C LEU A 55 -6.56 39.90 -7.03
N ASP A 56 -6.50 41.24 -7.02
CA ASP A 56 -5.25 41.99 -6.88
C ASP A 56 -4.57 41.68 -5.54
N ALA A 57 -5.34 41.51 -4.46
CA ALA A 57 -4.82 41.13 -3.14
C ALA A 57 -4.29 39.69 -3.11
N ALA A 58 -4.98 38.75 -3.75
CA ALA A 58 -4.52 37.37 -3.92
C ALA A 58 -3.22 37.31 -4.72
N ALA A 59 -3.16 37.98 -5.88
CA ALA A 59 -1.95 38.06 -6.70
C ALA A 59 -0.77 38.70 -5.95
N ALA A 60 -1.03 39.74 -5.14
CA ALA A 60 0.00 40.35 -4.30
C ALA A 60 0.47 39.42 -3.17
N ALA A 61 -0.44 38.65 -2.56
CA ALA A 61 -0.10 37.66 -1.54
C ALA A 61 0.69 36.48 -2.12
N ASP A 62 0.34 36.00 -3.31
CA ASP A 62 1.08 34.96 -4.04
C ASP A 62 2.48 35.42 -4.41
N ALA A 63 2.61 36.66 -4.92
CA ALA A 63 3.92 37.24 -5.20
C ALA A 63 4.77 37.38 -3.92
N ALA A 64 4.16 37.73 -2.79
CA ALA A 64 4.85 37.81 -1.50
C ALA A 64 5.28 36.42 -0.99
N HIS A 65 4.40 35.42 -1.12
CA HIS A 65 4.71 34.02 -0.79
C HIS A 65 5.86 33.49 -1.65
N GLY A 66 5.86 33.74 -2.96
CA GLY A 66 6.95 33.35 -3.86
C GLY A 66 8.32 33.91 -3.44
N LEU A 67 8.38 35.14 -2.91
CA LEU A 67 9.62 35.70 -2.36
C LEU A 67 10.09 34.97 -1.10
N THR A 68 9.15 34.56 -0.23
CA THR A 68 9.49 33.80 0.99
C THR A 68 9.96 32.38 0.67
N LEU A 69 9.43 31.76 -0.38
CA LEU A 69 9.86 30.44 -0.84
C LEU A 69 11.32 30.46 -1.32
N VAL A 70 11.71 31.47 -2.10
CA VAL A 70 13.12 31.64 -2.53
C VAL A 70 14.04 31.81 -1.30
N ALA A 71 13.64 32.64 -0.33
CA ALA A 71 14.42 32.81 0.90
C ALA A 71 14.52 31.52 1.73
N LEU A 72 13.46 30.70 1.74
CA LEU A 72 13.46 29.41 2.42
C LEU A 72 14.42 28.42 1.74
N LEU A 73 14.42 28.35 0.41
CA LEU A 73 15.34 27.49 -0.35
C LEU A 73 16.81 27.84 -0.07
N ASP A 74 17.16 29.12 -0.06
CA ASP A 74 18.50 29.58 0.31
C ASP A 74 18.85 29.19 1.75
N ALA A 75 17.89 29.32 2.69
CA ALA A 75 18.09 28.95 4.08
C ALA A 75 18.22 27.42 4.30
N ARG A 76 17.50 26.61 3.53
CA ARG A 76 17.62 25.14 3.51
C ARG A 76 19.01 24.72 3.08
N ALA A 77 19.51 25.23 1.94
CA ALA A 77 20.86 24.92 1.45
C ALA A 77 21.94 25.25 2.49
N ILE A 78 21.81 26.35 3.23
CA ILE A 78 22.72 26.72 4.32
C ILE A 78 22.59 25.76 5.51
N ARG A 79 21.35 25.41 5.90
CA ARG A 79 21.08 24.46 6.98
C ARG A 79 21.68 23.10 6.66
N ASP A 80 21.40 22.56 5.48
CA ASP A 80 21.75 21.21 5.05
C ASP A 80 23.28 21.04 5.03
N ALA A 81 23.99 21.98 4.40
CA ALA A 81 25.45 22.01 4.42
C ALA A 81 26.05 22.20 5.83
N ALA A 82 25.30 22.79 6.76
CA ALA A 82 25.75 22.98 8.14
C ALA A 82 25.48 21.76 9.04
N VAL A 83 24.46 20.95 8.73
CA VAL A 83 24.12 19.74 9.50
C VAL A 83 24.80 18.48 8.97
N GLU A 84 25.17 18.44 7.69
CA GLU A 84 25.89 17.33 7.03
C GLU A 84 27.13 16.85 7.83
N PRO A 85 28.01 17.72 8.38
CA PRO A 85 29.18 17.26 9.15
C PRO A 85 28.83 16.52 10.45
N PHE A 86 27.57 16.58 10.90
CA PHE A 86 27.06 15.86 12.05
C PHE A 86 26.38 14.53 11.66
N GLY A 87 26.42 14.14 10.39
CA GLY A 87 25.77 12.93 9.88
C GLY A 87 24.24 13.04 9.83
N ILE A 88 23.70 14.25 9.74
CA ILE A 88 22.26 14.50 9.67
C ILE A 88 21.91 14.78 8.21
N ALA A 89 21.19 13.85 7.59
CA ALA A 89 20.54 14.05 6.30
C ALA A 89 19.18 14.73 6.52
N MET A 90 18.82 15.66 5.63
CA MET A 90 17.54 16.35 5.65
C MET A 90 16.71 15.89 4.46
N ASP A 91 15.42 15.61 4.70
CA ASP A 91 14.42 15.40 3.66
C ASP A 91 13.38 16.54 3.76
N GLY A 92 13.42 17.45 2.78
CA GLY A 92 12.66 18.70 2.84
C GLY A 92 13.00 19.53 4.08
N ASP A 93 12.05 19.66 5.02
CA ASP A 93 12.27 20.32 6.31
C ASP A 93 12.43 19.36 7.49
N ASN A 94 12.41 18.05 7.24
CA ASN A 94 12.54 17.01 8.24
C ASN A 94 13.96 16.47 8.27
N VAL A 95 14.33 15.89 9.41
CA VAL A 95 15.49 15.01 9.47
C VAL A 95 15.06 13.70 8.81
N HIS A 96 15.86 13.23 7.85
CA HIS A 96 15.62 11.93 7.24
C HIS A 96 16.01 10.83 8.25
N LEU A 97 15.02 10.02 8.63
CA LEU A 97 15.17 8.89 9.53
C LEU A 97 14.77 7.64 8.72
N PRO A 98 15.72 7.01 8.01
CA PRO A 98 15.41 5.84 7.20
C PRO A 98 14.98 4.70 8.11
N ASN A 99 14.05 3.89 7.65
CA ASN A 99 13.65 2.70 8.41
C ASN A 99 14.84 1.73 8.51
N ILE A 100 14.92 1.01 9.64
CA ILE A 100 15.89 -0.05 9.88
C ILE A 100 15.10 -1.33 10.16
N SER A 101 15.52 -2.45 9.57
CA SER A 101 14.89 -3.75 9.78
C SER A 101 15.01 -4.21 11.25
N PRO A 102 14.05 -5.01 11.76
CA PRO A 102 14.03 -5.45 13.17
C PRO A 102 15.19 -6.34 13.61
N ASP A 103 15.96 -6.88 12.67
CA ASP A 103 17.17 -7.71 12.90
C ASP A 103 18.44 -6.86 13.03
N VAL A 104 18.30 -5.63 13.56
CA VAL A 104 19.36 -4.63 13.72
C VAL A 104 19.99 -4.14 12.41
N GLY A 105 19.20 -4.12 11.33
CA GLY A 105 19.65 -3.61 10.03
C GLY A 105 20.47 -4.61 9.24
N LEU A 106 20.29 -5.92 9.48
CA LEU A 106 20.92 -6.95 8.66
C LEU A 106 20.16 -7.13 7.36
N SER A 107 18.83 -7.17 7.40
CA SER A 107 17.97 -7.16 6.22
C SER A 107 17.87 -5.76 5.58
N ALA A 108 17.51 -5.72 4.30
CA ALA A 108 17.24 -4.48 3.58
C ALA A 108 16.08 -3.66 4.21
N SER A 109 16.20 -2.34 4.11
CA SER A 109 15.15 -1.40 4.51
C SER A 109 13.94 -1.48 3.57
N PHE A 110 12.71 -1.37 4.11
CA PHE A 110 11.54 -1.22 3.26
C PHE A 110 11.60 0.06 2.42
N ASN A 111 10.92 0.02 1.28
CA ASN A 111 10.85 1.11 0.33
C ASN A 111 9.51 1.87 0.43
N SER A 112 9.39 2.99 -0.28
CA SER A 112 8.17 3.80 -0.25
C SER A 112 6.99 3.11 -0.95
N TRP A 113 7.24 2.17 -1.87
CA TRP A 113 6.21 1.35 -2.51
C TRP A 113 5.45 0.46 -1.50
N PHE A 114 6.15 -0.09 -0.50
CA PHE A 114 5.55 -0.81 0.62
C PHE A 114 4.49 0.01 1.36
N THR A 115 4.73 1.32 1.52
CA THR A 115 3.78 2.23 2.17
C THR A 115 2.49 2.38 1.38
N LEU A 116 2.59 2.49 0.04
CA LEU A 116 1.42 2.66 -0.82
C LEU A 116 0.62 1.38 -0.99
N PHE A 117 1.28 0.22 -1.02
CA PHE A 117 0.58 -1.06 -0.93
C PHE A 117 -0.13 -1.20 0.42
N GLY A 118 0.50 -0.79 1.53
CA GLY A 118 -0.15 -0.75 2.84
C GLY A 118 -1.41 0.13 2.84
N GLN A 119 -1.36 1.30 2.22
CA GLN A 119 -2.54 2.15 2.02
C GLN A 119 -3.62 1.46 1.18
N PHE A 120 -3.24 0.82 0.07
CA PHE A 120 -4.16 0.04 -0.74
C PHE A 120 -4.84 -1.06 0.08
N PHE A 121 -4.10 -1.77 0.94
CA PHE A 121 -4.65 -2.78 1.83
C PHE A 121 -5.63 -2.20 2.87
N ASP A 122 -5.29 -1.10 3.55
CA ASP A 122 -6.20 -0.37 4.46
C ASP A 122 -7.53 -0.07 3.79
N HIS A 123 -7.47 0.42 2.54
CA HIS A 123 -8.66 0.81 1.80
C HIS A 123 -9.60 -0.37 1.51
N GLY A 124 -9.07 -1.59 1.44
CA GLY A 124 -9.84 -2.81 1.30
C GLY A 124 -10.44 -3.35 2.59
N LEU A 125 -10.06 -2.81 3.75
CA LEU A 125 -10.55 -3.29 5.02
C LEU A 125 -11.56 -2.33 5.64
N ASP A 126 -11.32 -1.02 5.54
CA ASP A 126 -12.24 -0.06 6.12
C ASP A 126 -12.45 1.25 5.34
N LEU A 127 -13.71 1.71 5.44
CA LEU A 127 -14.13 3.04 5.06
C LEU A 127 -15.29 3.47 5.95
N VAL A 128 -15.01 4.44 6.83
CA VAL A 128 -16.02 5.04 7.71
C VAL A 128 -16.52 6.35 7.15
N ASN A 129 -17.84 6.41 6.91
CA ASN A 129 -18.51 7.61 6.46
C ASN A 129 -18.38 8.76 7.47
N LYS A 130 -17.96 9.93 6.96
CA LYS A 130 -17.84 11.19 7.72
C LYS A 130 -19.20 11.90 7.68
N GLY A 131 -19.74 12.32 8.83
CA GLY A 131 -20.99 13.10 8.88
C GLY A 131 -21.95 12.71 9.99
N GLY A 132 -23.10 13.41 10.08
CA GLY A 132 -24.21 13.04 10.97
C GLY A 132 -24.07 13.44 12.44
N SER A 133 -22.85 13.59 12.96
CA SER A 133 -22.60 13.83 14.40
C SER A 133 -21.87 15.13 14.75
N GLY A 134 -21.78 16.08 13.81
CA GLY A 134 -21.18 17.41 14.00
C GLY A 134 -19.69 17.50 13.64
N THR A 135 -19.02 18.54 14.15
CA THR A 135 -17.63 18.89 13.79
C THR A 135 -16.79 19.11 15.05
N VAL A 136 -15.57 18.58 15.05
CA VAL A 136 -14.53 18.89 16.05
C VAL A 136 -13.72 20.08 15.56
N PHE A 137 -13.56 21.09 16.41
CA PHE A 137 -12.71 22.24 16.15
C PHE A 137 -11.41 22.10 16.96
N VAL A 138 -10.27 22.08 16.29
CA VAL A 138 -8.95 22.03 16.91
C VAL A 138 -8.32 23.42 16.83
N PRO A 139 -8.28 24.21 17.92
CA PRO A 139 -7.80 25.57 17.87
C PRO A 139 -6.27 25.65 17.72
N LEU A 140 -5.80 26.50 16.81
CA LEU A 140 -4.38 26.83 16.69
C LEU A 140 -3.98 27.79 17.84
N GLN A 141 -2.86 27.51 18.50
CA GLN A 141 -2.36 28.38 19.57
C GLN A 141 -1.61 29.58 19.00
N PRO A 142 -1.53 30.72 19.72
CA PRO A 142 -0.83 31.91 19.22
C PRO A 142 0.66 31.73 18.90
N ASP A 143 1.29 30.67 19.41
CA ASP A 143 2.68 30.29 19.14
C ASP A 143 2.83 29.18 18.09
N ASP A 144 1.74 28.79 17.43
CA ASP A 144 1.71 27.91 16.27
C ASP A 144 2.13 28.70 15.00
N PRO A 145 3.05 28.19 14.17
CA PRO A 145 3.44 28.86 12.92
C PRO A 145 2.28 29.11 11.94
N LEU A 146 1.22 28.29 11.99
CA LEU A 146 0.02 28.44 11.16
C LEU A 146 -0.96 29.50 11.71
N TYR A 147 -0.75 29.98 12.94
CA TYR A 147 -1.60 30.98 13.55
C TYR A 147 -1.37 32.37 12.94
N VAL A 148 -2.45 32.98 12.44
CA VAL A 148 -2.44 34.35 11.93
C VAL A 148 -3.27 35.24 12.87
N PRO A 149 -2.66 36.20 13.59
CA PRO A 149 -3.36 37.06 14.53
C PRO A 149 -4.59 37.76 13.93
N GLY A 150 -5.76 37.53 14.55
CA GLY A 150 -7.04 38.10 14.11
C GLY A 150 -7.72 37.37 12.95
N SER A 151 -7.12 36.31 12.40
CA SER A 151 -7.75 35.45 11.39
C SER A 151 -8.95 34.68 11.96
N GLN A 152 -9.96 34.47 11.11
CA GLN A 152 -11.12 33.64 11.41
C GLN A 152 -10.84 32.14 11.21
N THR A 153 -9.69 31.78 10.64
CA THR A 153 -9.29 30.40 10.31
C THR A 153 -8.22 29.84 11.25
N ASN A 154 -8.08 30.38 12.47
CA ASN A 154 -7.13 29.89 13.48
C ASN A 154 -7.59 28.59 14.19
N PHE A 155 -8.11 27.65 13.42
CA PHE A 155 -8.50 26.32 13.87
C PHE A 155 -8.53 25.35 12.68
N MET A 156 -8.28 24.07 12.96
CA MET A 156 -8.59 22.99 12.03
C MET A 156 -9.97 22.41 12.34
N VAL A 157 -10.60 21.82 11.33
CA VAL A 157 -11.91 21.16 11.46
C VAL A 157 -11.81 19.70 11.08
N LEU A 158 -12.48 18.86 11.87
CA LEU A 158 -12.66 17.44 11.57
C LEU A 158 -14.15 17.10 11.65
N THR A 159 -14.72 16.57 10.58
CA THR A 159 -16.07 16.02 10.62
C THR A 159 -16.07 14.72 11.42
N ARG A 160 -16.97 14.64 12.41
CA ARG A 160 -17.08 13.47 13.28
C ARG A 160 -17.55 12.24 12.50
N ALA A 161 -17.11 11.08 12.94
CA ALA A 161 -17.68 9.81 12.49
C ALA A 161 -19.15 9.77 12.92
N THR A 162 -19.98 8.98 12.24
CA THR A 162 -21.37 8.80 12.66
C THR A 162 -21.39 8.01 13.97
N VAL A 163 -21.37 8.74 15.08
CA VAL A 163 -21.44 8.19 16.44
C VAL A 163 -22.52 8.90 17.24
N SER A 164 -23.33 8.15 17.98
CA SER A 164 -24.28 8.73 18.92
C SER A 164 -24.60 7.76 20.04
N ALA A 165 -25.05 8.32 21.17
CA ALA A 165 -25.56 7.50 22.25
C ALA A 165 -26.71 6.64 21.76
N GLY A 166 -26.85 5.46 22.36
CA GLY A 166 -27.94 4.55 22.08
C GLY A 166 -29.30 5.06 22.53
N GLN A 167 -30.24 4.14 22.71
CA GLN A 167 -31.58 4.46 23.16
C GLN A 167 -31.59 5.05 24.59
N ASP A 168 -30.57 4.76 25.40
CA ASP A 168 -30.42 5.26 26.75
C ASP A 168 -29.87 6.70 26.85
N GLY A 169 -29.32 7.25 25.76
CA GLY A 169 -28.74 8.58 25.71
C GLY A 169 -27.38 8.73 26.42
N VAL A 170 -26.72 7.63 26.76
CA VAL A 170 -25.39 7.57 27.40
C VAL A 170 -24.38 6.99 26.40
N MET A 171 -23.21 7.63 26.26
CA MET A 171 -22.10 7.06 25.48
C MET A 171 -21.30 6.06 26.32
N GLY A 172 -20.68 5.07 25.68
CA GLY A 172 -19.88 4.02 26.30
C GLY A 172 -20.71 2.80 26.72
N THR A 173 -21.91 2.64 26.17
CA THR A 173 -22.82 1.52 26.46
C THR A 173 -22.97 0.61 25.23
N PRO A 174 -23.42 -0.65 25.41
CA PRO A 174 -23.56 -1.59 24.29
C PRO A 174 -24.56 -1.17 23.21
N ASP A 175 -25.45 -0.21 23.47
CA ASP A 175 -26.47 0.26 22.54
C ASP A 175 -26.06 1.49 21.71
N ASP A 176 -24.83 1.98 21.86
CA ASP A 176 -24.30 3.09 21.08
C ASP A 176 -24.37 2.85 19.57
N VAL A 177 -24.71 3.91 18.84
CA VAL A 177 -24.54 3.94 17.38
C VAL A 177 -23.06 4.13 17.11
N ARG A 178 -22.44 3.08 16.57
CA ARG A 178 -21.03 3.03 16.22
C ARG A 178 -20.82 3.42 14.74
N PRO A 179 -19.59 3.82 14.36
CA PRO A 179 -19.28 4.05 12.96
C PRO A 179 -19.55 2.77 12.16
N VAL A 180 -20.12 2.93 10.96
CA VAL A 180 -20.38 1.83 10.04
C VAL A 180 -19.25 1.77 9.04
N ASN A 181 -18.63 0.59 8.92
CA ASN A 181 -17.71 0.29 7.83
C ASN A 181 -18.53 0.03 6.56
N THR A 182 -18.23 0.78 5.49
CA THR A 182 -18.85 0.62 4.17
C THR A 182 -18.06 -0.31 3.24
N THR A 183 -16.86 -0.69 3.65
CA THR A 183 -16.04 -1.69 2.96
C THR A 183 -16.34 -3.08 3.51
N THR A 184 -16.18 -4.13 2.69
CA THR A 184 -16.18 -5.50 3.19
C THR A 184 -14.97 -5.71 4.11
N ALA A 185 -15.16 -6.44 5.21
CA ALA A 185 -14.11 -6.65 6.21
C ALA A 185 -13.14 -7.79 5.84
N PHE A 186 -13.14 -8.24 4.58
CA PHE A 186 -12.34 -9.37 4.12
C PHE A 186 -11.24 -8.88 3.20
N VAL A 187 -10.16 -9.67 3.11
CA VAL A 187 -9.11 -9.47 2.11
C VAL A 187 -9.64 -10.02 0.77
N ASP A 188 -10.58 -9.31 0.15
CA ASP A 188 -11.34 -9.77 -1.03
C ASP A 188 -11.16 -8.86 -2.27
N GLN A 189 -10.13 -8.02 -2.25
CA GLN A 189 -9.77 -7.12 -3.34
C GLN A 189 -10.92 -6.17 -3.77
N ASN A 190 -11.80 -5.79 -2.85
CA ASN A 190 -12.87 -4.82 -3.11
C ASN A 190 -12.36 -3.44 -3.57
N GLN A 191 -11.08 -3.13 -3.42
CA GLN A 191 -10.46 -1.92 -3.98
C GLN A 191 -10.51 -1.93 -5.51
N THR A 192 -10.46 -3.11 -6.12
CA THR A 192 -10.65 -3.31 -7.57
C THR A 192 -12.11 -3.58 -7.87
N TYR A 193 -12.79 -4.41 -7.05
CA TYR A 193 -14.11 -4.96 -7.37
C TYR A 193 -15.29 -4.35 -6.62
N ALA A 194 -15.13 -3.31 -5.83
CA ALA A 194 -16.14 -2.68 -4.98
C ALA A 194 -16.80 -3.56 -3.91
N SER A 195 -17.25 -2.90 -2.84
CA SER A 195 -17.98 -3.54 -1.72
C SER A 195 -19.50 -3.68 -1.94
N HIS A 196 -20.00 -3.40 -3.15
CA HIS A 196 -21.42 -3.47 -3.47
C HIS A 196 -21.68 -3.98 -4.90
N ALA A 197 -22.58 -4.95 -5.06
CA ALA A 197 -22.90 -5.58 -6.35
C ALA A 197 -23.33 -4.58 -7.43
N SER A 198 -24.15 -3.58 -7.07
CA SER A 198 -24.52 -2.50 -8.01
C SER A 198 -23.34 -1.63 -8.46
N HIS A 199 -22.30 -1.45 -7.64
CA HIS A 199 -21.11 -0.71 -8.05
C HIS A 199 -20.28 -1.53 -9.04
N GLN A 200 -20.14 -2.84 -8.81
CA GLN A 200 -19.48 -3.77 -9.75
C GLN A 200 -20.01 -3.70 -11.17
N VAL A 201 -21.32 -3.57 -11.34
CA VAL A 201 -21.93 -3.44 -12.67
C VAL A 201 -21.30 -2.31 -13.46
N PHE A 202 -20.97 -1.18 -12.83
CA PHE A 202 -20.41 -0.01 -13.49
C PHE A 202 -18.88 -0.06 -13.69
N LEU A 203 -18.20 -1.08 -13.15
CA LEU A 203 -16.76 -1.28 -13.31
C LEU A 203 -16.43 -2.31 -14.40
N ARG A 204 -17.44 -3.06 -14.87
CA ARG A 204 -17.31 -4.10 -15.90
C ARG A 204 -17.45 -3.51 -17.30
N GLN A 205 -16.72 -4.08 -18.24
CA GLN A 205 -16.81 -3.70 -19.65
C GLN A 205 -17.96 -4.44 -20.34
N TYR A 206 -18.78 -3.67 -21.09
CA TYR A 206 -19.86 -4.22 -21.90
C TYR A 206 -19.69 -3.88 -23.37
N VAL A 207 -20.21 -4.76 -24.22
CA VAL A 207 -20.42 -4.53 -25.65
C VAL A 207 -21.87 -4.85 -26.01
N LEU A 208 -22.39 -4.25 -27.08
CA LEU A 208 -23.73 -4.60 -27.56
C LEU A 208 -23.65 -5.82 -28.47
N ASN A 209 -24.47 -6.84 -28.20
CA ASN A 209 -24.63 -7.98 -29.09
C ASN A 209 -25.43 -7.61 -30.36
N ASP A 210 -25.63 -8.57 -31.26
CA ASP A 210 -26.39 -8.39 -32.52
C ASP A 210 -27.84 -7.91 -32.32
N GLN A 211 -28.42 -8.18 -31.15
CA GLN A 211 -29.77 -7.74 -30.77
C GLN A 211 -29.77 -6.34 -30.13
N GLY A 212 -28.60 -5.72 -29.96
CA GLY A 212 -28.43 -4.40 -29.35
C GLY A 212 -28.50 -4.42 -27.82
N ALA A 213 -28.41 -5.59 -27.18
CA ALA A 213 -28.40 -5.72 -25.72
C ALA A 213 -26.95 -5.76 -25.19
N PRO A 214 -26.67 -5.15 -24.03
CA PRO A 214 -25.34 -5.19 -23.41
C PRO A 214 -25.01 -6.62 -22.93
N VAL A 215 -23.81 -7.08 -23.26
CA VAL A 215 -23.21 -8.32 -22.77
C VAL A 215 -21.82 -8.01 -22.21
N ALA A 216 -21.49 -8.62 -21.08
CA ALA A 216 -20.17 -8.45 -20.46
C ALA A 216 -19.08 -9.08 -21.34
N THR A 217 -17.89 -8.49 -21.36
CA THR A 217 -16.73 -9.05 -22.07
C THR A 217 -15.88 -9.99 -21.21
N GLY A 218 -16.13 -9.99 -19.90
CA GLY A 218 -15.27 -10.59 -18.89
C GLY A 218 -14.28 -9.63 -18.26
N LYS A 219 -14.01 -8.49 -18.91
CA LYS A 219 -13.02 -7.50 -18.45
C LYS A 219 -13.62 -6.46 -17.51
N LEU A 220 -12.76 -5.85 -16.71
CA LEU A 220 -12.97 -4.52 -16.16
C LEU A 220 -12.83 -3.47 -17.28
N ILE A 221 -13.40 -2.28 -17.11
CA ILE A 221 -13.37 -1.25 -18.15
C ILE A 221 -11.93 -0.80 -18.39
N GLU A 222 -11.45 -1.03 -19.61
CA GLU A 222 -10.14 -0.59 -20.07
C GLU A 222 -10.20 0.86 -20.57
N GLY A 223 -9.35 1.71 -20.01
CA GLY A 223 -9.21 3.11 -20.40
C GLY A 223 -8.60 3.28 -21.80
N GLY A 224 -8.80 4.44 -22.40
CA GLY A 224 -8.37 4.75 -23.78
C GLY A 224 -6.85 4.70 -24.01
N ASN A 225 -6.06 4.78 -22.93
CA ASN A 225 -4.61 4.68 -22.93
C ASN A 225 -4.08 3.33 -22.43
N GLY A 226 -4.95 2.32 -22.35
CA GLY A 226 -4.69 1.10 -21.60
C GLY A 226 -4.84 1.36 -20.10
N GLY A 227 -5.00 0.30 -19.29
CA GLY A 227 -5.16 0.47 -17.85
C GLY A 227 -6.57 0.91 -17.44
N MET A 228 -6.67 1.69 -16.36
CA MET A 228 -7.93 1.92 -15.64
C MET A 228 -8.84 2.90 -16.38
N ALA A 229 -10.14 2.67 -16.25
CA ALA A 229 -11.13 3.61 -16.77
C ALA A 229 -11.19 4.89 -15.95
N THR A 230 -11.44 5.99 -16.64
CA THR A 230 -11.74 7.29 -16.07
C THR A 230 -13.24 7.48 -15.84
N TRP A 231 -13.63 8.53 -15.10
CA TRP A 231 -15.04 8.86 -14.88
C TRP A 231 -15.79 9.12 -16.19
N GLY A 232 -15.15 9.78 -17.16
CA GLY A 232 -15.71 9.98 -18.50
C GLY A 232 -16.04 8.65 -19.20
N GLU A 233 -15.17 7.65 -19.05
CA GLU A 233 -15.32 6.32 -19.67
C GLU A 233 -16.34 5.45 -18.94
N VAL A 234 -16.43 5.54 -17.61
CA VAL A 234 -17.49 4.90 -16.83
C VAL A 234 -18.87 5.45 -17.23
N LYS A 235 -19.00 6.78 -17.41
CA LYS A 235 -20.23 7.38 -17.96
C LYS A 235 -20.55 6.83 -19.35
N ALA A 236 -19.55 6.66 -20.22
CA ALA A 236 -19.74 6.09 -21.56
C ALA A 236 -20.19 4.62 -21.54
N GLN A 237 -19.62 3.80 -20.65
CA GLN A 237 -20.02 2.39 -20.45
C GLN A 237 -21.43 2.27 -19.87
N ALA A 238 -21.80 3.13 -18.92
CA ALA A 238 -23.15 3.16 -18.35
C ALA A 238 -24.24 3.40 -19.41
N LEU A 239 -23.96 4.17 -20.47
CA LEU A 239 -24.90 4.38 -21.57
C LEU A 239 -25.21 3.09 -22.33
N LEU A 240 -24.26 2.14 -22.45
CA LEU A 240 -24.50 0.83 -23.06
C LEU A 240 -25.52 0.01 -22.27
N LEU A 241 -25.53 0.18 -20.93
CA LEU A 241 -26.50 -0.42 -20.02
C LEU A 241 -27.88 0.27 -20.05
N GLY A 242 -28.00 1.41 -20.76
CA GLY A 242 -29.20 2.24 -20.79
C GLY A 242 -29.33 3.18 -19.60
N VAL A 243 -28.22 3.51 -18.93
CA VAL A 243 -28.16 4.42 -17.77
C VAL A 243 -27.35 5.67 -18.14
N GLN A 244 -27.89 6.85 -17.87
CA GLN A 244 -27.20 8.13 -18.08
C GLN A 244 -26.68 8.64 -16.74
N LEU A 245 -25.43 8.31 -16.43
CA LEU A 245 -24.74 8.91 -15.29
C LEU A 245 -24.41 10.38 -15.59
N THR A 246 -24.60 11.23 -14.59
CA THR A 246 -24.21 12.64 -14.60
C THR A 246 -23.15 12.88 -13.54
N ASP A 247 -22.46 14.01 -13.60
CA ASP A 247 -21.41 14.33 -12.61
C ASP A 247 -21.95 14.45 -11.18
N PHE A 248 -23.24 14.71 -11.02
CA PHE A 248 -23.91 14.70 -9.71
C PHE A 248 -24.09 13.29 -9.12
N ASP A 249 -23.87 12.24 -9.91
CA ASP A 249 -23.91 10.84 -9.46
C ASP A 249 -22.56 10.37 -8.90
N VAL A 250 -21.47 11.12 -9.10
CA VAL A 250 -20.10 10.68 -8.74
C VAL A 250 -19.94 10.34 -7.24
N GLY A 251 -20.62 11.09 -6.38
CA GLY A 251 -20.58 10.87 -4.93
C GLY A 251 -21.55 9.79 -4.43
N SER A 252 -22.37 9.19 -5.29
CA SER A 252 -23.37 8.20 -4.86
C SER A 252 -23.86 7.27 -5.96
N VAL A 253 -23.41 6.01 -5.91
CA VAL A 253 -23.75 4.96 -6.87
C VAL A 253 -25.27 4.67 -6.84
N PRO A 254 -25.96 4.67 -8.01
CA PRO A 254 -27.36 4.29 -8.08
C PRO A 254 -27.54 2.79 -7.89
N LEU A 255 -28.63 2.39 -7.22
CA LEU A 255 -28.97 1.00 -6.98
C LEU A 255 -29.61 0.38 -8.22
N LEU A 256 -28.96 -0.66 -8.75
CA LEU A 256 -29.44 -1.51 -9.83
C LEU A 256 -29.98 -2.83 -9.29
N ARG A 257 -30.84 -3.47 -10.08
CA ARG A 257 -31.23 -4.86 -9.84
C ARG A 257 -30.09 -5.80 -10.25
N THR A 258 -29.50 -6.49 -9.29
CA THR A 258 -28.34 -7.37 -9.49
C THR A 258 -28.51 -8.71 -8.77
N ASP A 259 -27.72 -9.70 -9.15
CA ASP A 259 -27.45 -10.85 -8.27
C ASP A 259 -26.40 -10.48 -7.18
N PRO A 260 -26.11 -11.40 -6.24
CA PRO A 260 -25.09 -11.17 -5.22
C PRO A 260 -23.65 -11.07 -5.74
N TYR A 261 -23.38 -11.49 -6.97
CA TYR A 261 -22.04 -11.54 -7.57
C TYR A 261 -21.75 -10.34 -8.47
N GLY A 262 -22.63 -9.34 -8.50
CA GLY A 262 -22.44 -8.11 -9.28
C GLY A 262 -22.87 -8.22 -10.74
N ASN A 263 -23.56 -9.30 -11.14
CA ASN A 263 -24.18 -9.37 -12.46
C ASN A 263 -25.53 -8.65 -12.42
N PHE A 264 -25.81 -7.77 -13.38
CA PHE A 264 -27.10 -7.10 -13.42
C PHE A 264 -28.18 -8.07 -13.93
N ILE A 265 -29.38 -7.97 -13.37
CA ILE A 265 -30.53 -8.76 -13.85
C ILE A 265 -31.19 -7.95 -14.96
N PRO A 266 -31.12 -8.39 -16.23
CA PRO A 266 -31.65 -7.63 -17.36
C PRO A 266 -33.18 -7.60 -17.34
N ASN A 267 -33.75 -6.54 -17.92
CA ASN A 267 -35.17 -6.52 -18.29
C ASN A 267 -35.43 -7.40 -19.54
N ALA A 268 -36.68 -7.43 -20.01
CA ALA A 268 -37.05 -8.21 -21.19
C ALA A 268 -36.34 -7.78 -22.51
N GLY A 269 -35.76 -6.58 -22.54
CA GLY A 269 -34.95 -6.06 -23.65
C GLY A 269 -33.44 -6.22 -23.47
N GLY A 270 -32.98 -6.84 -22.38
CA GLY A 270 -31.56 -7.05 -22.10
C GLY A 270 -30.86 -5.92 -21.35
N PHE A 271 -31.56 -4.85 -20.95
CA PHE A 271 -30.96 -3.66 -20.32
C PHE A 271 -31.07 -3.66 -18.80
N ALA A 272 -30.21 -2.87 -18.15
CA ALA A 272 -30.17 -2.74 -16.69
C ALA A 272 -31.48 -2.14 -16.13
N GLN A 273 -31.79 -2.50 -14.89
CA GLN A 273 -32.97 -2.06 -14.15
C GLN A 273 -32.53 -1.21 -12.97
N VAL A 274 -32.83 0.08 -13.00
CA VAL A 274 -32.56 1.05 -11.91
C VAL A 274 -33.70 0.98 -10.91
N ILE A 275 -33.39 0.82 -9.62
CA ILE A 275 -34.37 0.72 -8.54
C ILE A 275 -34.74 2.14 -8.06
N ILE A 276 -36.04 2.47 -8.10
CA ILE A 276 -36.59 3.79 -7.75
C ILE A 276 -37.52 3.75 -6.52
N GLY A 277 -37.75 2.57 -5.94
CA GLY A 277 -38.55 2.43 -4.74
C GLY A 277 -38.55 1.01 -4.21
N ILE A 278 -38.53 0.88 -2.88
CA ILE A 278 -38.54 -0.42 -2.18
C ILE A 278 -39.97 -0.97 -2.17
N GLY A 279 -40.08 -2.28 -2.42
CA GLY A 279 -41.30 -3.05 -2.39
C GLY A 279 -41.95 -3.17 -1.02
N ALA A 280 -42.93 -4.06 -0.92
CA ALA A 280 -43.74 -4.24 0.30
C ALA A 280 -43.00 -5.03 1.38
N ASP A 281 -41.98 -5.81 1.02
CA ASP A 281 -41.17 -6.58 1.96
C ASP A 281 -40.15 -5.72 2.74
N GLY A 282 -39.85 -4.51 2.24
CA GLY A 282 -38.89 -3.59 2.84
C GLY A 282 -37.43 -4.00 2.62
N ILE A 283 -37.16 -4.96 1.74
CA ILE A 283 -35.82 -5.45 1.43
C ILE A 283 -35.44 -4.92 0.04
N PRO A 284 -34.32 -4.18 -0.09
CA PRO A 284 -33.90 -3.70 -1.40
C PRO A 284 -33.38 -4.84 -2.29
N ASN A 285 -33.46 -4.63 -3.60
CA ASN A 285 -33.02 -5.56 -4.65
C ASN A 285 -33.82 -6.87 -4.68
N THR A 286 -35.14 -6.78 -4.55
CA THR A 286 -36.08 -7.91 -4.65
C THR A 286 -37.04 -7.72 -5.84
N GLU A 287 -37.79 -8.77 -6.19
CA GLU A 287 -38.65 -8.78 -7.37
C GLU A 287 -39.79 -7.74 -7.29
N ASP A 288 -40.28 -7.44 -6.10
CA ASP A 288 -41.39 -6.50 -5.85
C ASP A 288 -40.99 -5.02 -5.82
N ASP A 289 -39.69 -4.73 -5.92
CA ASP A 289 -39.19 -3.36 -6.04
C ASP A 289 -39.66 -2.66 -7.32
N LEU A 290 -39.83 -1.34 -7.22
CA LEU A 290 -40.14 -0.49 -8.36
C LEU A 290 -38.86 -0.21 -9.15
N VAL A 291 -38.89 -0.56 -10.44
CA VAL A 291 -37.73 -0.41 -11.34
C VAL A 291 -38.08 0.35 -12.61
N VAL A 292 -37.06 0.97 -13.20
CA VAL A 292 -37.11 1.59 -14.52
C VAL A 292 -35.88 1.19 -15.33
N SER A 293 -36.03 1.05 -16.65
CA SER A 293 -34.92 0.73 -17.56
C SER A 293 -34.91 1.69 -18.74
N GLY A 294 -33.71 1.97 -19.24
CA GLY A 294 -33.49 2.73 -20.45
C GLY A 294 -32.90 1.89 -21.58
N THR A 295 -32.55 2.56 -22.67
CA THR A 295 -31.74 2.02 -23.78
C THR A 295 -30.67 3.05 -24.14
N PRO A 296 -29.61 2.71 -24.87
CA PRO A 296 -28.59 3.70 -25.27
C PRO A 296 -29.17 4.92 -26.00
N GLY A 297 -30.27 4.76 -26.76
CA GLY A 297 -30.95 5.86 -27.46
C GLY A 297 -31.98 6.63 -26.61
N ALA A 298 -32.34 6.11 -25.43
CA ALA A 298 -33.25 6.73 -24.47
C ALA A 298 -32.90 6.23 -23.06
N PRO A 299 -31.76 6.69 -22.51
CA PRO A 299 -31.25 6.18 -21.24
C PRO A 299 -32.05 6.74 -20.05
N VAL A 300 -31.97 6.04 -18.92
CA VAL A 300 -32.51 6.52 -17.64
C VAL A 300 -31.46 7.36 -16.94
N ASP A 301 -31.79 8.61 -16.65
CA ASP A 301 -31.04 9.45 -15.69
C ASP A 301 -31.45 9.04 -14.26
N PRO A 302 -30.54 8.45 -13.45
CA PRO A 302 -30.86 8.01 -12.09
C PRO A 302 -31.29 9.14 -11.16
N THR A 303 -30.76 10.34 -11.35
CA THR A 303 -31.10 11.50 -10.53
C THR A 303 -32.52 11.98 -10.83
N VAL A 304 -32.90 12.09 -12.10
CA VAL A 304 -34.27 12.46 -12.51
C VAL A 304 -35.27 11.37 -12.17
N ALA A 305 -34.88 10.10 -12.27
CA ALA A 305 -35.71 8.95 -11.93
C ALA A 305 -35.90 8.74 -10.43
N LEU A 306 -35.17 9.49 -9.58
CA LEU A 306 -35.13 9.32 -8.11
C LEU A 306 -34.68 7.91 -7.71
N ALA A 307 -33.61 7.43 -8.35
CA ALA A 307 -32.99 6.16 -8.02
C ALA A 307 -32.58 6.11 -6.55
N LEU A 308 -32.80 4.96 -5.92
CA LEU A 308 -32.21 4.65 -4.62
C LEU A 308 -30.69 4.59 -4.76
N ARG A 309 -29.97 4.90 -3.69
CA ARG A 309 -28.50 4.96 -3.67
C ARG A 309 -27.93 3.90 -2.74
N THR A 310 -26.75 3.38 -3.07
CA THR A 310 -26.09 2.33 -2.29
C THR A 310 -25.36 2.84 -1.06
N GLY A 311 -25.16 4.18 -0.96
CA GLY A 311 -24.32 4.78 0.07
C GLY A 311 -22.81 4.71 -0.21
N HIS A 312 -22.42 4.20 -1.37
CA HIS A 312 -21.03 4.17 -1.86
C HIS A 312 -20.83 5.26 -2.90
N ALA A 313 -19.65 5.87 -2.95
CA ALA A 313 -19.27 6.83 -3.98
C ALA A 313 -18.46 6.14 -5.08
N PHE A 314 -18.54 6.65 -6.32
CA PHE A 314 -17.56 6.32 -7.35
C PHE A 314 -16.22 6.99 -7.02
N LEU A 315 -16.26 8.24 -6.56
CA LEU A 315 -15.12 8.98 -6.05
C LEU A 315 -15.44 9.59 -4.68
N ALA A 316 -14.60 9.28 -3.70
CA ALA A 316 -14.56 9.91 -2.39
C ALA A 316 -13.52 11.05 -2.35
N ASP A 317 -12.42 10.87 -3.08
CA ASP A 317 -11.29 11.79 -3.15
C ASP A 317 -11.20 12.38 -4.56
N ILE A 318 -11.57 13.66 -4.66
CA ILE A 318 -11.70 14.40 -5.92
C ILE A 318 -10.86 15.67 -5.83
N ALA A 319 -10.14 16.00 -6.90
CA ALA A 319 -9.46 17.29 -7.03
C ALA A 319 -10.41 18.44 -6.69
N HIS A 320 -9.96 19.40 -5.88
CA HIS A 320 -10.84 20.45 -5.33
C HIS A 320 -11.62 21.23 -6.40
N ASP A 321 -10.98 21.49 -7.54
CA ASP A 321 -11.56 22.22 -8.66
C ASP A 321 -12.56 21.39 -9.47
N ALA A 322 -12.59 20.07 -9.31
CA ALA A 322 -13.45 19.14 -10.03
C ALA A 322 -14.71 18.71 -9.24
N VAL A 323 -14.91 19.20 -8.00
CA VAL A 323 -16.04 18.79 -7.15
C VAL A 323 -17.36 19.40 -7.67
N PRO A 324 -18.35 18.61 -8.12
CA PRO A 324 -19.57 19.13 -8.75
C PRO A 324 -20.64 19.61 -7.76
N VAL A 325 -20.52 19.27 -6.48
CA VAL A 325 -21.60 19.47 -5.49
C VAL A 325 -21.90 20.94 -5.25
N GLY A 326 -23.11 21.36 -5.60
CA GLY A 326 -23.56 22.75 -5.43
C GLY A 326 -23.00 23.72 -6.47
N LYS A 327 -22.40 23.20 -7.54
CA LYS A 327 -21.73 23.95 -8.60
C LYS A 327 -22.29 23.61 -10.00
N ILE A 328 -21.94 24.43 -10.99
CA ILE A 328 -22.20 24.21 -12.43
C ILE A 328 -20.88 23.96 -13.16
N ALA A 329 -20.91 23.31 -14.32
CA ALA A 329 -19.70 23.16 -15.15
C ALA A 329 -19.19 24.54 -15.62
N ASP A 330 -17.86 24.71 -15.69
CA ASP A 330 -17.20 25.96 -16.14
C ASP A 330 -17.42 26.26 -17.64
N GLY A 331 -17.84 25.25 -18.41
CA GLY A 331 -18.27 25.39 -19.79
C GLY A 331 -17.13 25.52 -20.80
N ASP A 332 -15.91 25.16 -20.42
CA ASP A 332 -14.79 25.06 -21.34
C ASP A 332 -14.45 23.60 -21.74
N ILE A 333 -13.22 23.32 -22.17
CA ILE A 333 -12.76 21.99 -22.60
C ILE A 333 -11.34 21.69 -22.06
N THR A 334 -10.88 22.47 -21.10
CA THR A 334 -9.52 22.57 -20.61
C THR A 334 -9.43 21.83 -19.31
N ILE A 335 -8.66 20.75 -19.29
CA ILE A 335 -8.38 20.02 -18.06
C ILE A 335 -7.35 20.81 -17.24
N GLY A 336 -7.65 21.31 -16.03
CA GLY A 336 -6.59 21.96 -15.25
C GLY A 336 -6.89 22.38 -13.81
N LEU A 337 -5.97 21.95 -12.92
CA LEU A 337 -5.81 22.38 -11.51
C LEU A 337 -5.50 23.88 -11.29
N GLY A 338 -5.43 24.66 -12.37
CA GLY A 338 -5.10 26.08 -12.35
C GLY A 338 -5.90 26.87 -13.35
N ASN A 339 -7.07 26.37 -13.79
CA ASN A 339 -7.91 27.07 -14.75
C ASN A 339 -8.42 28.38 -14.14
N PRO A 340 -8.06 29.56 -14.68
CA PRO A 340 -8.62 30.84 -14.27
C PRO A 340 -10.05 30.97 -14.81
N GLY A 341 -10.97 30.15 -14.28
CA GLY A 341 -12.37 30.04 -14.69
C GLY A 341 -13.27 29.56 -13.56
N ASN A 342 -12.76 28.70 -12.66
CA ASN A 342 -13.55 28.16 -11.55
C ASN A 342 -13.84 29.19 -10.46
N GLY A 343 -14.92 29.95 -10.62
CA GLY A 343 -15.51 30.66 -9.49
C GLY A 343 -16.03 29.72 -8.41
N ALA A 344 -16.45 30.25 -7.26
CA ALA A 344 -17.02 29.44 -6.18
C ALA A 344 -18.29 28.65 -6.59
N ALA A 345 -18.91 29.00 -7.73
CA ALA A 345 -20.08 28.33 -8.29
C ALA A 345 -19.76 27.34 -9.42
N GLU A 346 -18.50 27.22 -9.86
CA GLU A 346 -18.10 26.43 -11.02
C GLU A 346 -17.09 25.33 -10.69
N TYR A 347 -17.14 24.22 -11.44
CA TYR A 347 -16.19 23.12 -11.36
C TYR A 347 -15.72 22.71 -12.76
N ASP A 348 -14.49 22.20 -12.82
CA ASP A 348 -13.85 21.67 -14.02
C ASP A 348 -14.36 20.24 -14.24
N ASN A 349 -15.32 20.10 -15.16
CA ASN A 349 -15.93 18.81 -15.47
C ASN A 349 -15.00 17.93 -16.33
N GLU A 350 -14.09 18.51 -17.10
CA GLU A 350 -13.07 17.75 -17.84
C GLU A 350 -12.04 17.13 -16.90
N LEU A 351 -11.63 17.85 -15.84
CA LEU A 351 -10.78 17.31 -14.78
C LEU A 351 -11.51 16.25 -13.97
N LEU A 352 -12.80 16.43 -13.68
CA LEU A 352 -13.60 15.37 -13.06
C LEU A 352 -13.61 14.11 -13.94
N ASP A 353 -13.80 14.29 -15.25
CA ASP A 353 -13.81 13.20 -16.22
C ASP A 353 -12.47 12.48 -16.33
N ALA A 354 -11.35 13.13 -15.99
CA ALA A 354 -10.01 12.55 -15.99
C ALA A 354 -9.67 11.72 -14.73
N HIS A 355 -10.52 11.72 -13.69
CA HIS A 355 -10.26 10.90 -12.50
C HIS A 355 -10.44 9.42 -12.82
N PHE A 356 -9.51 8.58 -12.34
CA PHE A 356 -9.62 7.13 -12.46
C PHE A 356 -10.73 6.58 -11.56
N ILE A 357 -11.41 5.53 -11.99
CA ILE A 357 -12.48 4.87 -11.23
C ILE A 357 -12.08 3.43 -10.94
N ALA A 358 -12.22 3.05 -9.67
CA ALA A 358 -12.00 1.69 -9.20
C ALA A 358 -13.12 1.26 -8.23
N GLY A 359 -12.95 0.10 -7.62
CA GLY A 359 -13.86 -0.41 -6.60
C GLY A 359 -13.91 0.43 -5.32
N ASP A 360 -12.79 1.06 -4.98
CA ASP A 360 -12.66 2.01 -3.87
C ASP A 360 -12.61 3.46 -4.40
N GLY A 361 -13.37 4.34 -3.75
CA GLY A 361 -13.49 5.74 -4.17
C GLY A 361 -12.29 6.63 -3.86
N ARG A 362 -11.25 6.12 -3.19
CA ARG A 362 -10.04 6.87 -2.83
C ARG A 362 -8.87 6.57 -3.79
N VAL A 363 -9.12 5.89 -4.92
CA VAL A 363 -8.09 5.52 -5.92
C VAL A 363 -7.22 6.68 -6.43
N ASN A 364 -7.73 7.92 -6.42
CA ASN A 364 -7.00 9.13 -6.84
C ASN A 364 -6.37 9.91 -5.67
N GLU A 365 -6.36 9.35 -4.45
CA GLU A 365 -5.81 10.05 -3.28
C GLU A 365 -4.37 10.49 -3.55
N ASN A 366 -3.52 9.59 -4.06
CA ASN A 366 -2.21 9.93 -4.61
C ASN A 366 -1.86 9.04 -5.82
N ILE A 367 -1.00 9.54 -6.71
CA ILE A 367 -0.65 8.85 -7.96
C ILE A 367 0.00 7.48 -7.77
N GLY A 368 0.68 7.24 -6.65
CA GLY A 368 1.30 5.94 -6.42
C GLY A 368 0.28 4.90 -5.95
N LEU A 369 -0.74 5.29 -5.18
CA LEU A 369 -1.91 4.45 -4.92
C LEU A 369 -2.62 4.10 -6.23
N THR A 370 -2.79 5.08 -7.14
CA THR A 370 -3.32 4.84 -8.49
C THR A 370 -2.49 3.80 -9.25
N ALA A 371 -1.16 3.79 -9.11
CA ALA A 371 -0.30 2.76 -9.71
C ALA A 371 -0.57 1.35 -9.15
N VAL A 372 -0.81 1.20 -7.85
CA VAL A 372 -1.17 -0.10 -7.24
C VAL A 372 -2.51 -0.60 -7.81
N HIS A 373 -3.51 0.28 -7.90
CA HIS A 373 -4.81 -0.07 -8.51
C HIS A 373 -4.66 -0.47 -9.98
N HIS A 374 -3.79 0.22 -10.73
CA HIS A 374 -3.51 -0.12 -12.13
C HIS A 374 -3.00 -1.56 -12.27
N VAL A 375 -2.04 -1.99 -11.44
CA VAL A 375 -1.47 -3.34 -11.49
C VAL A 375 -2.56 -4.41 -11.33
N PHE A 376 -3.42 -4.29 -10.31
CA PHE A 376 -4.50 -5.26 -10.08
C PHE A 376 -5.61 -5.20 -11.14
N HIS A 377 -5.91 -4.01 -11.68
CA HIS A 377 -6.85 -3.86 -12.78
C HIS A 377 -6.35 -4.55 -14.05
N ALA A 378 -5.08 -4.30 -14.40
CA ALA A 378 -4.41 -4.93 -15.53
C ALA A 378 -4.32 -6.45 -15.34
N GLU A 379 -4.00 -6.93 -14.14
CA GLU A 379 -3.92 -8.36 -13.84
C GLU A 379 -5.25 -9.07 -14.06
N HIS A 380 -6.37 -8.48 -13.63
CA HIS A 380 -7.69 -9.04 -13.92
C HIS A 380 -7.93 -9.19 -15.43
N ASN A 381 -7.67 -8.13 -16.20
CA ASN A 381 -7.89 -8.15 -17.65
C ASN A 381 -6.94 -9.13 -18.35
N ARG A 382 -5.71 -9.28 -17.86
CA ARG A 382 -4.76 -10.30 -18.31
C ARG A 382 -5.26 -11.71 -18.01
N MET A 383 -5.80 -11.95 -16.82
CA MET A 383 -6.41 -13.24 -16.43
C MET A 383 -7.60 -13.61 -17.30
N VAL A 384 -8.39 -12.64 -17.75
CA VAL A 384 -9.47 -12.90 -18.73
C VAL A 384 -8.91 -13.45 -20.04
N GLU A 385 -7.84 -12.86 -20.56
CA GLU A 385 -7.22 -13.31 -21.81
C GLU A 385 -6.45 -14.63 -21.63
N HIS A 386 -5.71 -14.78 -20.53
CA HIS A 386 -5.04 -16.04 -20.19
C HIS A 386 -6.02 -17.21 -20.08
N ASN A 387 -7.17 -17.00 -19.42
CA ASN A 387 -8.23 -18.01 -19.35
C ASN A 387 -8.71 -18.42 -20.75
N LYS A 388 -8.92 -17.45 -21.66
CA LYS A 388 -9.31 -17.75 -23.04
C LYS A 388 -8.23 -18.56 -23.76
N ASP A 389 -6.96 -18.21 -23.60
CA ASP A 389 -5.84 -18.92 -24.22
C ASP A 389 -5.77 -20.38 -23.76
N VAL A 390 -5.89 -20.64 -22.46
CA VAL A 390 -5.92 -22.00 -21.89
C VAL A 390 -7.13 -22.80 -22.41
N ILE A 391 -8.31 -22.18 -22.46
CA ILE A 391 -9.55 -22.82 -22.95
C ILE A 391 -9.42 -23.15 -24.45
N LEU A 392 -8.87 -22.23 -25.24
CA LEU A 392 -8.66 -22.42 -26.68
C LEU A 392 -7.60 -23.50 -26.95
N GLY A 393 -6.47 -23.49 -26.24
CA GLY A 393 -5.45 -24.53 -26.35
C GLY A 393 -5.99 -25.93 -26.03
N THR A 394 -6.85 -26.03 -25.00
CA THR A 394 -7.56 -27.27 -24.66
C THR A 394 -8.50 -27.74 -25.78
N ALA A 395 -9.17 -26.80 -26.46
CA ALA A 395 -10.03 -27.10 -27.61
C ALA A 395 -9.23 -27.56 -28.83
N GLU A 396 -8.07 -26.95 -29.10
CA GLU A 396 -7.13 -27.38 -30.14
C GLU A 396 -6.59 -28.79 -29.89
N GLY A 397 -6.39 -29.15 -28.62
CA GLY A 397 -6.07 -30.50 -28.16
C GLY A 397 -7.21 -31.53 -28.34
N GLY A 398 -8.39 -31.09 -28.81
CA GLY A 398 -9.52 -31.94 -29.19
C GLY A 398 -10.70 -31.93 -28.21
N ASN A 399 -10.66 -31.14 -27.14
CA ASN A 399 -11.74 -31.07 -26.15
C ASN A 399 -12.68 -29.87 -26.40
N LEU A 400 -13.48 -29.96 -27.47
CA LEU A 400 -14.45 -28.92 -27.83
C LEU A 400 -15.57 -28.74 -26.79
N ASN A 401 -15.91 -29.80 -26.05
CA ASN A 401 -16.95 -29.73 -25.03
C ASN A 401 -16.58 -28.73 -23.93
N PHE A 402 -15.30 -28.71 -23.53
CA PHE A 402 -14.81 -27.77 -22.54
C PHE A 402 -14.97 -26.32 -23.02
N LEU A 403 -14.57 -26.01 -24.26
CA LEU A 403 -14.79 -24.67 -24.85
C LEU A 403 -16.26 -24.24 -24.78
N ASN A 404 -17.19 -25.11 -25.17
CA ASN A 404 -18.62 -24.78 -25.16
C ASN A 404 -19.19 -24.49 -23.77
N GLU A 405 -18.55 -24.95 -22.69
CA GLU A 405 -18.97 -24.55 -21.33
C GLU A 405 -18.74 -23.06 -21.05
N TRP A 406 -17.85 -22.41 -21.80
CA TRP A 406 -17.46 -20.99 -21.65
C TRP A 406 -18.08 -20.07 -22.70
N LEU A 407 -18.91 -20.60 -23.59
CA LEU A 407 -19.59 -19.84 -24.63
C LEU A 407 -21.08 -19.72 -24.30
N ILE A 408 -21.67 -18.58 -24.65
CA ILE A 408 -23.13 -18.41 -24.66
C ILE A 408 -23.73 -19.19 -25.84
N GLU A 409 -23.02 -19.20 -26.97
CA GLU A 409 -23.41 -19.92 -28.18
C GLU A 409 -22.44 -21.07 -28.47
N ASP A 410 -22.90 -22.30 -28.26
CA ASP A 410 -22.13 -23.51 -28.55
C ASP A 410 -21.68 -23.58 -30.02
N VAL A 411 -20.42 -23.96 -30.21
CA VAL A 411 -19.85 -24.24 -31.53
C VAL A 411 -19.71 -25.75 -31.77
N THR A 412 -19.76 -26.16 -33.04
CA THR A 412 -19.58 -27.57 -33.44
C THR A 412 -18.18 -27.90 -33.95
N ALA A 413 -17.35 -26.87 -34.14
CA ALA A 413 -15.93 -26.92 -34.44
C ALA A 413 -15.30 -25.56 -34.07
N LEU A 414 -13.98 -25.54 -33.81
CA LEU A 414 -13.25 -24.30 -33.62
C LEU A 414 -13.30 -23.47 -34.92
N PRO A 415 -13.81 -22.22 -34.90
CA PRO A 415 -13.89 -21.39 -36.09
C PRO A 415 -12.49 -20.94 -36.52
N ALA A 416 -12.31 -20.69 -37.82
CA ALA A 416 -11.05 -20.12 -38.33
C ALA A 416 -10.81 -18.68 -37.87
N ASP A 417 -11.88 -17.97 -37.54
CA ASP A 417 -11.85 -16.63 -36.94
C ASP A 417 -12.39 -16.72 -35.51
N LEU A 418 -11.48 -16.70 -34.55
CA LEU A 418 -11.80 -16.83 -33.13
C LEU A 418 -12.60 -15.62 -32.59
N GLY A 419 -12.57 -14.47 -33.28
CA GLY A 419 -13.35 -13.29 -32.92
C GLY A 419 -14.87 -13.47 -33.11
N THR A 420 -15.29 -14.58 -33.74
CA THR A 420 -16.71 -14.93 -33.89
C THR A 420 -17.29 -15.68 -32.68
N LEU A 421 -16.46 -16.06 -31.71
CA LEU A 421 -16.89 -16.73 -30.49
C LEU A 421 -17.66 -15.75 -29.59
N VAL A 422 -18.83 -16.19 -29.10
CA VAL A 422 -19.64 -15.43 -28.14
C VAL A 422 -19.37 -15.99 -26.75
N TRP A 423 -18.40 -15.40 -26.07
CA TRP A 423 -17.98 -15.79 -24.73
C TRP A 423 -19.04 -15.49 -23.67
N ASP A 424 -19.14 -16.36 -22.66
CA ASP A 424 -19.82 -16.05 -21.41
C ASP A 424 -18.94 -15.12 -20.57
N GLY A 425 -19.11 -13.81 -20.79
CA GLY A 425 -18.36 -12.78 -20.09
C GLY A 425 -18.59 -12.78 -18.59
N GLU A 426 -19.74 -13.23 -18.07
CA GLU A 426 -19.93 -13.31 -16.62
C GLU A 426 -19.03 -14.40 -16.03
N ARG A 427 -19.02 -15.57 -16.66
CA ARG A 427 -18.17 -16.68 -16.22
C ARG A 427 -16.69 -16.33 -16.32
N LEU A 428 -16.27 -15.66 -17.39
CA LEU A 428 -14.89 -15.18 -17.54
C LEU A 428 -14.52 -14.16 -16.46
N PHE A 429 -15.40 -13.20 -16.17
CA PHE A 429 -15.17 -12.19 -15.12
C PHE A 429 -14.97 -12.85 -13.76
N GLN A 430 -15.85 -13.77 -13.36
CA GLN A 430 -15.73 -14.46 -12.08
C GLN A 430 -14.48 -15.34 -12.01
N SER A 431 -14.13 -16.02 -13.11
CA SER A 431 -12.91 -16.83 -13.17
C SER A 431 -11.66 -15.99 -12.97
N ALA A 432 -11.54 -14.87 -13.69
CA ALA A 432 -10.42 -13.94 -13.54
C ALA A 432 -10.40 -13.33 -12.13
N LYS A 433 -11.54 -12.86 -11.64
CA LYS A 433 -11.68 -12.30 -10.29
C LYS A 433 -11.23 -13.27 -9.20
N PHE A 434 -11.66 -14.53 -9.25
CA PHE A 434 -11.27 -15.52 -8.22
C PHE A 434 -9.77 -15.74 -8.18
N THR A 435 -9.11 -15.87 -9.35
CA THR A 435 -7.66 -16.02 -9.40
C THR A 435 -6.97 -14.77 -8.86
N THR A 436 -7.35 -13.58 -9.32
CA THR A 436 -6.73 -12.33 -8.86
C THR A 436 -6.94 -12.10 -7.36
N GLU A 437 -8.11 -12.41 -6.80
CA GLU A 437 -8.35 -12.36 -5.36
C GLU A 437 -7.45 -13.32 -4.58
N MET A 438 -7.23 -14.54 -5.08
CA MET A 438 -6.33 -15.51 -4.44
C MET A 438 -4.88 -15.04 -4.49
N GLN A 439 -4.45 -14.50 -5.64
CA GLN A 439 -3.13 -13.87 -5.77
C GLN A 439 -3.01 -12.73 -4.75
N TYR A 440 -3.99 -11.83 -4.68
CA TYR A 440 -4.00 -10.74 -3.72
C TYR A 440 -3.91 -11.23 -2.26
N GLN A 441 -4.68 -12.25 -1.88
CA GLN A 441 -4.61 -12.83 -0.54
C GLN A 441 -3.24 -13.45 -0.25
N HIS A 442 -2.66 -14.20 -1.19
CA HIS A 442 -1.31 -14.74 -1.08
C HIS A 442 -0.30 -13.61 -0.83
N LEU A 443 -0.27 -12.59 -1.69
CA LEU A 443 0.64 -11.44 -1.58
C LEU A 443 0.47 -10.67 -0.25
N VAL A 444 -0.77 -10.45 0.18
CA VAL A 444 -1.06 -9.76 1.44
C VAL A 444 -0.47 -10.49 2.63
N PHE A 445 -0.63 -11.81 2.70
CA PHE A 445 -0.23 -12.57 3.88
C PHE A 445 1.24 -12.99 3.83
N GLU A 446 1.71 -13.48 2.69
CA GLU A 446 3.08 -14.00 2.54
C GLU A 446 4.12 -12.90 2.36
N GLU A 447 3.84 -11.86 1.57
CA GLU A 447 4.83 -10.80 1.29
C GLU A 447 4.65 -9.54 2.14
N PHE A 448 3.41 -9.08 2.35
CA PHE A 448 3.17 -7.81 3.04
C PHE A 448 3.05 -7.95 4.57
N ALA A 449 2.08 -8.75 5.04
CA ALA A 449 1.74 -8.81 6.45
C ALA A 449 2.84 -9.48 7.27
N ARG A 450 3.47 -10.53 6.75
CA ARG A 450 4.62 -11.19 7.40
C ARG A 450 5.88 -10.34 7.38
N LYS A 451 6.03 -9.42 6.42
CA LYS A 451 7.08 -8.41 6.49
C LYS A 451 6.87 -7.43 7.66
N VAL A 452 5.61 -7.03 7.94
CA VAL A 452 5.28 -6.22 9.12
C VAL A 452 5.44 -7.02 10.41
N GLN A 453 4.87 -8.22 10.47
CA GLN A 453 4.88 -9.12 11.64
C GLN A 453 5.13 -10.57 11.20
N PRO A 454 6.38 -11.04 11.24
CA PRO A 454 6.75 -12.39 10.82
C PRO A 454 6.09 -13.50 11.66
N GLN A 455 5.57 -13.17 12.84
CA GLN A 455 4.99 -14.14 13.78
C GLN A 455 3.50 -14.46 13.53
N ILE A 456 2.87 -13.87 12.50
CA ILE A 456 1.50 -14.24 12.10
C ILE A 456 1.45 -15.75 11.86
N ASN A 457 0.58 -16.44 12.58
CA ASN A 457 0.51 -17.90 12.51
C ASN A 457 0.21 -18.40 11.08
N PRO A 458 0.85 -19.50 10.63
CA PRO A 458 0.53 -20.10 9.34
C PRO A 458 -0.90 -20.65 9.33
N PHE A 459 -1.55 -20.62 8.17
CA PHE A 459 -2.87 -21.22 7.99
C PHE A 459 -2.72 -22.72 7.75
N VAL A 460 -3.37 -23.55 8.57
CA VAL A 460 -3.25 -25.00 8.47
C VAL A 460 -4.51 -25.61 7.85
N VAL A 461 -4.43 -26.08 6.61
CA VAL A 461 -5.56 -26.78 5.95
C VAL A 461 -5.70 -28.22 6.46
N PRO A 462 -6.92 -28.75 6.68
CA PRO A 462 -8.25 -28.14 6.48
C PRO A 462 -8.82 -27.46 7.74
N ASP A 463 -8.08 -27.45 8.85
CA ASP A 463 -8.57 -27.02 10.16
C ASP A 463 -8.40 -25.49 10.40
N GLY A 464 -7.89 -24.75 9.42
CA GLY A 464 -7.50 -23.35 9.56
C GLY A 464 -8.68 -22.39 9.63
N PHE A 465 -9.78 -22.70 8.94
CA PHE A 465 -11.00 -21.88 9.00
C PHE A 465 -11.84 -22.21 10.24
N ASP A 466 -12.16 -21.19 11.05
CA ASP A 466 -12.99 -21.31 12.24
C ASP A 466 -14.19 -20.35 12.18
N VAL A 467 -15.40 -20.92 12.13
CA VAL A 467 -16.69 -20.20 12.11
C VAL A 467 -16.97 -19.38 13.38
N THR A 468 -16.20 -19.58 14.45
CA THR A 468 -16.36 -18.86 15.71
C THR A 468 -15.53 -17.58 15.78
N ILE A 469 -14.59 -17.40 14.85
CA ILE A 469 -13.79 -16.18 14.72
C ILE A 469 -14.62 -15.11 14.01
N ASN A 470 -14.54 -13.89 14.52
CA ASN A 470 -15.16 -12.73 13.88
C ASN A 470 -14.09 -11.89 13.18
N PRO A 471 -14.04 -11.86 11.84
CA PRO A 471 -13.04 -11.12 11.08
C PRO A 471 -13.31 -9.61 11.02
N SER A 472 -14.45 -9.12 11.52
CA SER A 472 -14.75 -7.67 11.51
C SER A 472 -13.59 -6.82 12.00
N ILE A 473 -13.27 -5.76 11.26
CA ILE A 473 -12.20 -4.82 11.60
C ILE A 473 -12.51 -4.14 12.94
N VAL A 474 -11.59 -4.27 13.90
CA VAL A 474 -11.71 -3.64 15.21
C VAL A 474 -11.33 -2.14 15.15
N ALA A 475 -11.91 -1.34 16.04
CA ALA A 475 -11.73 0.12 16.03
C ALA A 475 -10.28 0.53 16.31
N GLU A 476 -9.58 -0.21 17.17
CA GLU A 476 -8.16 -0.04 17.50
C GLU A 476 -7.31 -0.19 16.23
N PHE A 477 -7.65 -1.14 15.35
CA PHE A 477 -6.95 -1.36 14.09
C PHE A 477 -7.18 -0.21 13.11
N ALA A 478 -8.43 0.06 12.72
CA ALA A 478 -8.78 1.05 11.69
C ALA A 478 -8.52 2.51 12.08
N HIS A 479 -8.73 2.86 13.36
CA HIS A 479 -8.68 4.26 13.80
C HIS A 479 -7.34 4.65 14.43
N VAL A 480 -6.49 3.66 14.73
CA VAL A 480 -5.21 3.90 15.40
C VAL A 480 -4.08 3.06 14.80
N VAL A 481 -4.07 1.74 14.97
CA VAL A 481 -2.86 0.94 14.74
C VAL A 481 -2.44 0.95 13.28
N TYR A 482 -3.34 0.63 12.35
CA TYR A 482 -3.00 0.55 10.92
C TYR A 482 -2.58 1.89 10.30
N ARG A 483 -2.86 2.99 11.01
CA ARG A 483 -2.42 4.35 10.65
C ARG A 483 -0.94 4.59 10.89
N PHE A 484 -0.15 3.56 11.21
CA PHE A 484 1.30 3.66 11.28
C PHE A 484 1.91 4.04 9.92
N GLY A 485 1.24 3.71 8.80
CA GLY A 485 1.66 4.06 7.44
C GLY A 485 1.91 5.56 7.20
N HIS A 486 1.23 6.43 7.95
CA HIS A 486 1.44 7.88 7.84
C HIS A 486 2.84 8.35 8.27
N SER A 487 3.55 7.57 9.08
CA SER A 487 4.93 7.87 9.49
C SER A 487 5.95 7.42 8.43
N MET A 488 5.59 6.44 7.59
CA MET A 488 6.48 5.84 6.59
C MET A 488 6.68 6.71 5.34
N LEU A 489 5.76 7.64 5.06
CA LEU A 489 5.76 8.50 3.87
C LEU A 489 6.91 9.53 3.90
N THR A 490 7.58 9.69 2.76
CA THR A 490 8.65 10.66 2.48
C THR A 490 8.09 12.01 1.97
N GLU A 491 8.93 13.00 1.66
CA GLU A 491 8.45 14.29 1.08
C GLU A 491 8.19 14.24 -0.44
N SER A 492 8.56 13.16 -1.15
CA SER A 492 8.44 13.01 -2.61
C SER A 492 7.91 11.63 -3.03
N ILE A 493 7.31 11.59 -4.22
CA ILE A 493 7.07 10.35 -4.96
C ILE A 493 8.13 10.27 -6.06
N ASP A 494 9.09 9.38 -5.89
CA ASP A 494 10.20 9.24 -6.82
C ASP A 494 9.76 8.47 -8.07
N ARG A 495 10.19 8.94 -9.25
CA ARG A 495 9.76 8.38 -10.54
C ARG A 495 10.91 8.34 -11.52
N PHE A 496 11.10 7.21 -12.17
CA PHE A 496 12.08 7.05 -13.24
C PHE A 496 11.39 6.63 -14.54
N ASP A 497 11.56 7.44 -15.59
CA ASP A 497 11.09 7.06 -16.93
C ASP A 497 11.79 5.76 -17.41
N PRO A 498 11.38 5.17 -18.55
CA PRO A 498 12.01 3.93 -19.05
C PRO A 498 13.50 4.04 -19.37
N ASN A 499 14.05 5.25 -19.43
CA ASN A 499 15.49 5.51 -19.62
C ASN A 499 16.16 5.94 -18.30
N PHE A 500 15.49 5.76 -17.16
CA PHE A 500 15.94 6.15 -15.82
C PHE A 500 16.23 7.65 -15.64
N ASN A 501 15.56 8.52 -16.41
CA ASN A 501 15.56 9.95 -16.10
C ASN A 501 14.60 10.22 -14.93
N ALA A 502 15.10 10.91 -13.90
CA ALA A 502 14.30 11.32 -12.74
C ALA A 502 13.15 12.25 -13.17
N GLN A 503 11.94 11.98 -12.66
CA GLN A 503 10.70 12.73 -12.87
C GLN A 503 9.96 12.93 -11.54
N ASP A 504 10.69 12.99 -10.43
CA ASP A 504 10.13 13.03 -9.08
C ASP A 504 9.16 14.19 -8.88
N ILE A 505 8.16 13.96 -8.04
CA ILE A 505 7.12 14.94 -7.74
C ILE A 505 7.00 15.08 -6.23
N GLY A 506 6.71 16.29 -5.75
CA GLY A 506 6.48 16.48 -4.32
C GLY A 506 5.26 15.67 -3.88
N LEU A 507 5.30 15.10 -2.67
CA LEU A 507 4.23 14.21 -2.19
C LEU A 507 2.85 14.88 -2.32
N ILE A 508 2.69 16.12 -1.83
CA ILE A 508 1.43 16.89 -1.91
C ILE A 508 1.02 17.24 -3.35
N GLU A 509 1.97 17.42 -4.26
CA GLU A 509 1.66 17.71 -5.67
C GLU A 509 1.09 16.47 -6.38
N GLY A 510 1.46 15.27 -5.92
CA GLY A 510 0.88 14.00 -6.36
C GLY A 510 -0.47 13.65 -5.72
N PHE A 511 -0.97 14.42 -4.74
CA PHE A 511 -2.28 14.16 -4.10
C PHE A 511 -3.44 14.74 -4.92
N LEU A 512 -4.54 14.00 -5.06
CA LEU A 512 -5.76 14.41 -5.76
C LEU A 512 -5.49 14.96 -7.17
N ASN A 513 -4.50 14.39 -7.85
CA ASN A 513 -3.98 14.89 -9.12
C ASN A 513 -3.92 13.78 -10.17
N PRO A 514 -5.07 13.40 -10.76
CA PRO A 514 -5.11 12.28 -11.71
C PRO A 514 -4.24 12.52 -12.95
N ILE A 515 -4.11 13.78 -13.41
CA ILE A 515 -3.29 14.11 -14.58
C ILE A 515 -1.78 14.00 -14.32
N ALA A 516 -1.33 14.05 -13.06
CA ALA A 516 0.08 13.86 -12.74
C ALA A 516 0.53 12.39 -12.82
N PHE A 517 -0.40 11.44 -12.80
CA PHE A 517 -0.10 10.01 -12.90
C PHE A 517 0.64 9.70 -14.20
N ASP A 518 0.13 10.19 -15.33
CA ASP A 518 0.68 9.96 -16.68
C ASP A 518 1.43 11.17 -17.27
N GLY A 519 1.98 12.02 -16.40
CA GLY A 519 2.86 13.12 -16.82
C GLY A 519 2.17 14.27 -17.56
N GLY A 520 0.84 14.39 -17.45
CA GLY A 520 0.06 15.48 -18.04
C GLY A 520 0.44 16.85 -17.50
N ALA A 521 0.71 17.81 -18.40
CA ALA A 521 0.68 19.24 -18.07
C ALA A 521 -0.77 19.74 -18.11
N THR A 522 -1.06 20.90 -17.51
CA THR A 522 -2.38 21.55 -17.64
C THR A 522 -2.85 21.61 -19.09
N GLY A 523 -4.03 21.05 -19.36
CA GLY A 523 -4.66 20.95 -20.67
C GLY A 523 -4.41 19.66 -21.44
N VAL A 524 -3.61 18.71 -20.92
CA VAL A 524 -3.41 17.38 -21.55
C VAL A 524 -3.36 16.30 -20.47
N ALA A 525 -4.42 15.51 -20.35
CA ALA A 525 -4.39 14.25 -19.60
C ALA A 525 -3.90 13.10 -20.49
N HIS A 526 -3.37 12.03 -19.89
CA HIS A 526 -3.11 10.77 -20.60
C HIS A 526 -2.05 10.93 -21.70
N THR A 527 -0.88 11.50 -21.34
CA THR A 527 0.21 11.74 -22.32
C THR A 527 1.02 10.49 -22.66
N ILE A 528 1.06 9.53 -21.74
CA ILE A 528 1.66 8.21 -21.89
C ILE A 528 0.61 7.15 -21.53
N THR A 529 0.91 5.90 -21.84
CA THR A 529 0.07 4.76 -21.46
C THR A 529 0.24 4.46 -19.96
N ASP A 530 -0.83 3.93 -19.34
CA ASP A 530 -0.88 3.75 -17.89
C ASP A 530 0.19 2.76 -17.36
N ASP A 531 0.58 1.78 -18.17
CA ASP A 531 1.65 0.80 -17.88
C ASP A 531 3.03 1.46 -17.76
N ILE A 532 3.30 2.48 -18.58
CA ILE A 532 4.53 3.29 -18.52
C ILE A 532 4.49 4.20 -17.29
N ALA A 533 3.34 4.82 -17.01
CA ALA A 533 3.14 5.68 -15.84
C ALA A 533 3.35 4.90 -14.53
N ALA A 534 2.65 3.78 -14.36
CA ALA A 534 2.78 2.90 -13.22
C ALA A 534 4.22 2.36 -13.09
N GLY A 535 4.81 1.87 -14.19
CA GLY A 535 6.18 1.40 -14.20
C GLY A 535 7.20 2.47 -13.79
N ALA A 536 6.97 3.73 -14.13
CA ALA A 536 7.86 4.83 -13.74
C ALA A 536 7.83 5.13 -12.23
N ILE A 537 6.64 5.12 -11.63
CA ILE A 537 6.46 5.28 -10.18
C ILE A 537 7.10 4.11 -9.44
N ILE A 538 6.82 2.88 -9.88
CA ILE A 538 7.36 1.67 -9.24
C ILE A 538 8.89 1.63 -9.31
N ARG A 539 9.50 1.95 -10.47
CA ARG A 539 10.96 2.00 -10.61
C ARG A 539 11.61 2.97 -9.61
N GLY A 540 11.00 4.12 -9.36
CA GLY A 540 11.46 5.12 -8.40
C GLY A 540 11.22 4.70 -6.97
N MET A 541 9.99 4.40 -6.61
CA MET A 541 9.60 4.12 -5.23
C MET A 541 10.17 2.82 -4.66
N THR A 542 10.56 1.86 -5.50
CA THR A 542 11.30 0.64 -5.07
C THR A 542 12.77 0.92 -4.73
N ARG A 543 13.33 2.05 -5.21
CA ARG A 543 14.68 2.55 -4.91
C ARG A 543 14.69 3.61 -3.80
N GLN A 544 13.51 4.05 -3.38
CA GLN A 544 13.32 5.09 -2.37
C GLN A 544 13.09 4.46 -0.99
N VAL A 545 14.10 4.49 -0.13
CA VAL A 545 13.98 4.03 1.28
C VAL A 545 12.90 4.82 2.00
N GLY A 546 12.00 4.12 2.69
CA GLY A 546 10.92 4.74 3.45
C GLY A 546 11.40 5.37 4.76
N ASN A 547 10.57 6.24 5.35
CA ASN A 547 10.83 6.75 6.70
C ASN A 547 10.56 5.66 7.74
N GLU A 548 11.27 5.69 8.87
CA GLU A 548 11.04 4.78 10.00
C GLU A 548 9.60 4.88 10.51
N ILE A 549 9.00 3.75 10.91
CA ILE A 549 7.72 3.73 11.62
C ILE A 549 7.94 4.25 13.04
N ASP A 550 7.72 5.54 13.28
CA ASP A 550 7.93 6.16 14.58
C ASP A 550 6.97 7.35 14.83
N GLU A 551 7.21 8.13 15.88
CA GLU A 551 6.38 9.27 16.24
C GLU A 551 6.53 10.49 15.31
N PHE A 552 7.43 10.44 14.32
CA PHE A 552 7.64 11.52 13.37
C PHE A 552 6.81 11.31 12.10
N VAL A 553 6.25 12.42 11.62
CA VAL A 553 5.47 12.48 10.39
C VAL A 553 6.01 13.64 9.57
N THR A 554 6.21 13.36 8.28
CA THR A 554 6.73 14.31 7.30
C THR A 554 5.93 15.62 7.27
N SER A 555 6.61 16.73 7.02
CA SER A 555 6.03 18.07 7.02
C SER A 555 4.99 18.27 5.92
N ALA A 556 5.11 17.53 4.81
CA ALA A 556 4.08 17.42 3.78
C ALA A 556 2.69 17.11 4.37
N LEU A 557 2.60 16.11 5.26
CA LEU A 557 1.32 15.64 5.82
C LEU A 557 0.94 16.37 7.12
N ARG A 558 1.93 16.84 7.89
CA ARG A 558 1.69 17.52 9.18
C ARG A 558 1.33 19.00 9.00
N ASN A 559 1.78 19.66 7.94
CA ASN A 559 1.64 21.11 7.81
C ASN A 559 0.82 21.55 6.58
N ASN A 560 0.56 20.66 5.61
CA ASN A 560 -0.05 21.03 4.32
C ASN A 560 -0.88 19.90 3.68
N LEU A 561 -1.70 19.21 4.47
CA LEU A 561 -2.50 18.10 3.96
C LEU A 561 -3.54 18.57 2.92
N LEU A 562 -3.51 17.96 1.72
CA LEU A 562 -4.33 18.29 0.55
C LEU A 562 -4.23 19.76 0.10
N GLY A 563 -3.08 20.41 0.33
CA GLY A 563 -2.90 21.83 -0.01
C GLY A 563 -3.69 22.80 0.89
N LEU A 564 -4.27 22.29 1.98
CA LEU A 564 -4.88 23.07 3.06
C LEU A 564 -3.94 23.06 4.28
N PRO A 565 -4.01 24.06 5.19
CA PRO A 565 -3.25 24.07 6.44
C PRO A 565 -3.87 23.07 7.45
N LEU A 566 -3.88 21.80 7.06
CA LEU A 566 -4.37 20.66 7.82
C LEU A 566 -3.18 19.78 8.25
N ASP A 567 -3.32 19.20 9.44
CA ASP A 567 -2.32 18.33 10.08
C ASP A 567 -2.89 16.92 10.23
N LEU A 568 -2.34 15.98 9.46
CA LEU A 568 -2.76 14.58 9.48
C LEU A 568 -2.51 13.90 10.83
N ALA A 569 -1.39 14.19 11.50
CA ALA A 569 -1.08 13.63 12.81
C ALA A 569 -2.09 14.10 13.85
N THR A 570 -2.45 15.38 13.83
CA THR A 570 -3.51 15.92 14.69
C THR A 570 -4.88 15.32 14.36
N ILE A 571 -5.19 15.08 13.08
CA ILE A 571 -6.42 14.40 12.66
C ILE A 571 -6.48 12.97 13.20
N ASN A 572 -5.37 12.23 13.19
CA ASN A 572 -5.30 10.87 13.73
C ASN A 572 -5.55 10.86 15.24
N LEU A 573 -4.91 11.75 16.00
CA LEU A 573 -5.16 11.92 17.43
C LEU A 573 -6.63 12.27 17.71
N ALA A 574 -7.20 13.21 16.95
CA ALA A 574 -8.59 13.61 17.10
C ALA A 574 -9.56 12.48 16.73
N ARG A 575 -9.23 11.67 15.71
CA ARG A 575 -10.06 10.54 15.28
C ARG A 575 -10.10 9.43 16.32
N GLY A 576 -8.95 9.02 16.86
CA GLY A 576 -8.91 8.01 17.93
C GLY A 576 -9.76 8.40 19.14
N ARG A 577 -9.73 9.68 19.52
CA ARG A 577 -10.59 10.24 20.58
C ARG A 577 -12.07 10.28 20.19
N ASP A 578 -12.38 10.67 18.95
CA ASP A 578 -13.77 10.76 18.44
C ASP A 578 -14.46 9.39 18.40
N THR A 579 -13.71 8.34 18.05
CA THR A 579 -14.22 6.97 17.95
C THR A 579 -14.12 6.20 19.26
N GLY A 580 -13.56 6.82 20.31
CA GLY A 580 -13.53 6.26 21.67
C GLY A 580 -12.47 5.17 21.89
N VAL A 581 -11.39 5.17 21.10
CA VAL A 581 -10.27 4.23 21.30
C VAL A 581 -9.56 4.56 22.62
N PRO A 582 -9.20 3.57 23.45
CA PRO A 582 -8.50 3.79 24.72
C PRO A 582 -7.14 4.49 24.56
N SER A 583 -6.62 5.05 25.66
CA SER A 583 -5.23 5.51 25.74
C SER A 583 -4.25 4.32 25.70
N LEU A 584 -2.97 4.59 25.45
CA LEU A 584 -1.93 3.56 25.36
C LEU A 584 -1.94 2.62 26.57
N ASN A 585 -1.84 3.17 27.78
CA ASN A 585 -1.78 2.37 29.01
C ASN A 585 -3.10 1.66 29.33
N ALA A 586 -4.24 2.21 28.91
CA ALA A 586 -5.54 1.56 29.04
C ALA A 586 -5.64 0.35 28.12
N ALA A 587 -5.27 0.50 26.84
CA ALA A 587 -5.21 -0.60 25.88
C ALA A 587 -4.23 -1.69 26.35
N ARG A 588 -3.01 -1.31 26.76
CA ARG A 588 -2.00 -2.23 27.31
C ARG A 588 -2.51 -3.04 28.49
N ARG A 589 -3.23 -2.43 29.44
CA ARG A 589 -3.86 -3.17 30.55
C ARG A 589 -4.83 -4.24 30.06
N GLU A 590 -5.74 -3.88 29.16
CA GLU A 590 -6.73 -4.81 28.62
C GLU A 590 -6.06 -5.96 27.86
N PHE A 591 -5.07 -5.66 27.01
CA PHE A 591 -4.34 -6.67 26.25
C PHE A 591 -3.49 -7.58 27.14
N HIS A 592 -2.82 -7.01 28.15
CA HIS A 592 -2.08 -7.77 29.15
C HIS A 592 -2.99 -8.75 29.89
N GLU A 593 -4.20 -8.33 30.29
CA GLU A 593 -5.17 -9.22 30.93
C GLU A 593 -5.67 -10.31 29.97
N ALA A 594 -6.00 -9.94 28.72
CA ALA A 594 -6.50 -10.86 27.69
C ALA A 594 -5.48 -11.95 27.32
N THR A 595 -4.19 -11.63 27.36
CA THR A 595 -3.07 -12.53 27.03
C THR A 595 -2.55 -13.34 28.23
N ASN A 596 -3.33 -13.46 29.31
CA ASN A 596 -2.91 -14.12 30.55
C ASN A 596 -1.64 -13.51 31.17
N ASN A 597 -1.47 -12.19 31.08
CA ASN A 597 -0.36 -11.40 31.62
C ASN A 597 0.95 -11.54 30.84
N ALA A 598 0.88 -11.42 29.51
CA ALA A 598 2.08 -11.35 28.66
C ALA A 598 2.93 -10.12 29.04
N ALA A 599 4.21 -10.34 29.35
CA ALA A 599 5.06 -9.33 29.99
C ALA A 599 5.32 -8.10 29.10
N GLU A 600 5.37 -8.32 27.80
CA GLU A 600 5.58 -7.33 26.74
C GLU A 600 4.41 -6.34 26.61
N LEU A 601 3.19 -6.70 27.04
CA LEU A 601 2.00 -5.84 26.99
C LEU A 601 1.72 -5.14 28.33
N ARG A 602 2.59 -5.30 29.33
CA ARG A 602 2.41 -4.70 30.65
C ARG A 602 2.29 -3.17 30.55
N PRO A 603 1.30 -2.52 31.19
CA PRO A 603 1.22 -1.07 31.20
C PRO A 603 2.47 -0.45 31.82
N TYR A 604 2.87 0.72 31.35
CA TYR A 604 4.04 1.42 31.87
C TYR A 604 3.74 2.05 33.23
N ASP A 605 4.60 1.80 34.22
CA ASP A 605 4.36 2.24 35.60
C ASP A 605 4.65 3.72 35.82
N SER A 606 5.57 4.28 35.03
CA SER A 606 6.12 5.61 35.25
C SER A 606 6.70 6.20 33.96
N TRP A 607 6.97 7.51 33.95
CA TRP A 607 7.63 8.16 32.81
C TRP A 607 9.02 7.58 32.53
N VAL A 608 9.75 7.15 33.57
CA VAL A 608 11.06 6.49 33.43
C VAL A 608 10.93 5.11 32.76
N ASP A 609 9.91 4.35 33.13
CA ASP A 609 9.62 3.04 32.52
C ASP A 609 9.26 3.22 31.04
N PHE A 610 8.38 4.19 30.74
CA PHE A 610 8.03 4.51 29.35
C PHE A 610 9.25 4.96 28.54
N ALA A 611 10.09 5.85 29.08
CA ALA A 611 11.30 6.33 28.40
C ALA A 611 12.26 5.20 28.01
N GLY A 612 12.43 4.18 28.87
CA GLY A 612 13.25 3.00 28.58
C GLY A 612 12.67 2.06 27.51
N ASN A 613 11.45 2.33 27.05
CA ASN A 613 10.74 1.58 26.02
C ASN A 613 10.37 2.43 24.78
N LEU A 614 10.90 3.64 24.66
CA LEU A 614 10.77 4.46 23.45
C LEU A 614 11.84 4.08 22.42
N LYS A 615 11.52 4.19 21.11
CA LYS A 615 12.52 4.18 20.02
C LYS A 615 13.53 5.30 20.21
N HIS A 616 13.00 6.52 20.32
CA HIS A 616 13.78 7.73 20.52
C HIS A 616 13.56 8.25 21.94
N GLU A 617 14.44 7.89 22.88
CA GLU A 617 14.33 8.28 24.30
C GLU A 617 14.13 9.80 24.48
N ALA A 618 14.73 10.62 23.61
CA ALA A 618 14.59 12.08 23.63
C ALA A 618 13.14 12.56 23.47
N SER A 619 12.26 11.79 22.83
CA SER A 619 10.85 12.13 22.64
C SER A 619 10.05 12.15 23.94
N ILE A 620 10.58 11.56 25.02
CA ILE A 620 9.99 11.68 26.37
C ILE A 620 9.76 13.14 26.78
N ILE A 621 10.60 14.07 26.29
CA ILE A 621 10.46 15.51 26.54
C ILE A 621 9.12 16.01 26.00
N ASN A 622 8.75 15.61 24.79
CA ASN A 622 7.51 16.02 24.14
C ASN A 622 6.30 15.32 24.77
N PHE A 623 6.41 14.04 25.12
CA PHE A 623 5.34 13.33 25.83
C PHE A 623 5.02 13.97 27.19
N ILE A 624 6.04 14.24 28.01
CA ILE A 624 5.85 14.90 29.31
C ILE A 624 5.33 16.33 29.10
N ALA A 625 5.81 17.07 28.11
CA ALA A 625 5.32 18.41 27.81
C ALA A 625 3.83 18.42 27.39
N ALA A 626 3.39 17.42 26.64
CA ALA A 626 2.03 17.31 26.11
C ALA A 626 1.03 16.78 27.15
N TYR A 627 1.39 15.72 27.88
CA TYR A 627 0.47 14.96 28.74
C TYR A 627 0.76 15.09 30.24
N GLY A 628 1.94 15.57 30.63
CA GLY A 628 2.37 15.65 32.03
C GLY A 628 1.46 16.53 32.89
N SER A 629 1.04 16.00 34.04
CA SER A 629 0.08 16.66 34.93
C SER A 629 0.73 17.62 35.95
N HIS A 630 2.05 17.70 36.00
CA HIS A 630 2.77 18.52 36.97
C HIS A 630 2.52 20.03 36.79
N ASP A 631 2.33 20.77 37.88
CA ASP A 631 2.01 22.21 37.87
C ASP A 631 3.00 23.07 37.08
N LEU A 632 4.30 22.72 37.11
CA LEU A 632 5.33 23.41 36.33
C LEU A 632 5.05 23.34 34.81
N ILE A 633 4.42 22.27 34.33
CA ILE A 633 4.06 22.05 32.92
C ILE A 633 2.70 22.70 32.62
N THR A 634 1.69 22.42 33.44
CA THR A 634 0.31 22.88 33.19
C THR A 634 0.14 24.41 33.35
N SER A 635 1.07 25.07 34.05
CA SER A 635 1.13 26.54 34.15
C SER A 635 1.72 27.23 32.92
N GLN A 636 2.32 26.50 31.97
CA GLN A 636 2.90 27.07 30.77
C GLN A 636 1.85 27.26 29.68
N THR A 637 1.90 28.40 29.01
CA THR A 637 0.95 28.80 27.96
C THR A 637 1.47 28.62 26.54
N THR A 638 2.74 28.23 26.37
CA THR A 638 3.38 28.03 25.07
C THR A 638 3.93 26.61 24.97
N ALA A 639 3.98 26.04 23.76
CA ALA A 639 4.56 24.73 23.49
C ALA A 639 6.04 24.68 23.91
N GLN A 640 6.80 25.76 23.63
CA GLN A 640 8.19 25.85 24.08
C GLN A 640 8.30 25.91 25.61
N GLY A 641 7.45 26.68 26.29
CA GLY A 641 7.46 26.75 27.76
C GLY A 641 7.17 25.39 28.40
N LYS A 642 6.23 24.62 27.82
CA LYS A 642 5.93 23.25 28.25
C LYS A 642 7.14 22.32 28.07
N ARG A 643 7.85 22.40 26.94
CA ARG A 643 9.10 21.65 26.71
C ARG A 643 10.20 22.06 27.69
N ASP A 644 10.38 23.35 27.95
CA ASP A 644 11.36 23.85 28.91
C ASP A 644 11.04 23.36 30.34
N ALA A 645 9.76 23.30 30.72
CA ALA A 645 9.29 22.74 31.98
C ALA A 645 9.56 21.23 32.08
N ALA A 646 9.22 20.47 31.04
CA ALA A 646 9.52 19.04 30.95
C ALA A 646 11.04 18.79 31.07
N MET A 647 11.85 19.53 30.32
CA MET A 647 13.32 19.46 30.41
C MET A 647 13.85 19.81 31.79
N THR A 648 13.26 20.81 32.46
CA THR A 648 13.65 21.18 33.83
C THR A 648 13.38 20.03 34.81
N ILE A 649 12.27 19.31 34.64
CA ILE A 649 11.91 18.13 35.45
C ILE A 649 12.85 16.96 35.14
N ILE A 650 13.05 16.63 33.85
CA ILE A 650 13.84 15.48 33.40
C ILE A 650 15.31 15.63 33.78
N THR A 651 15.90 16.79 33.51
CA THR A 651 17.36 17.00 33.72
C THR A 651 17.72 17.36 35.15
N GLY A 652 16.75 17.81 35.96
CA GLY A 652 17.01 18.36 37.29
C GLY A 652 17.81 19.68 37.26
N VAL A 653 17.87 20.36 36.11
CA VAL A 653 18.57 21.62 35.90
C VAL A 653 17.58 22.68 35.43
N SER A 654 17.77 23.92 35.87
CA SER A 654 16.93 25.04 35.43
C SER A 654 17.08 25.31 33.93
N VAL A 655 16.00 25.12 33.17
CA VAL A 655 15.91 25.49 31.74
C VAL A 655 15.00 26.71 31.61
N ALA A 656 15.37 27.67 30.76
CA ALA A 656 14.66 28.94 30.56
C ALA A 656 14.33 29.73 31.85
N GLY A 657 15.10 29.50 32.93
CA GLY A 657 14.90 30.17 34.23
C GLY A 657 13.82 29.54 35.11
N LEU A 658 13.27 28.38 34.74
CA LEU A 658 12.31 27.63 35.56
C LEU A 658 13.00 26.98 36.76
N LEU A 659 12.37 27.03 37.93
CA LEU A 659 12.91 26.42 39.15
C LEU A 659 12.68 24.90 39.12
N VAL A 660 13.72 24.14 39.46
CA VAL A 660 13.64 22.68 39.57
C VAL A 660 12.72 22.28 40.74
N PRO A 661 11.62 21.55 40.48
CA PRO A 661 10.72 21.09 41.54
C PRO A 661 11.41 20.09 42.48
N ALA A 662 11.06 20.14 43.77
CA ALA A 662 11.64 19.23 44.76
C ALA A 662 11.17 17.77 44.59
N ASP A 663 9.98 17.59 44.00
CA ASP A 663 9.32 16.31 43.73
C ASP A 663 9.49 15.85 42.26
N ALA A 664 10.38 16.46 41.49
CA ALA A 664 10.61 16.12 40.08
C ALA A 664 10.92 14.61 39.89
N VAL A 665 11.77 14.04 40.75
CA VAL A 665 12.10 12.61 40.71
C VAL A 665 10.90 11.74 41.08
N ASP A 666 10.10 12.17 42.06
CA ASP A 666 8.89 11.45 42.45
C ASP A 666 7.84 11.44 41.33
N PHE A 667 7.67 12.56 40.63
CA PHE A 667 6.80 12.68 39.46
C PHE A 667 7.25 11.74 38.32
N LEU A 668 8.55 11.72 38.00
CA LEU A 668 9.08 10.87 36.92
C LEU A 668 8.95 9.37 37.20
N ASN A 669 9.11 8.96 38.47
CA ASN A 669 9.06 7.55 38.87
C ASN A 669 7.67 7.10 39.37
N GLY A 670 6.67 7.99 39.42
CA GLY A 670 5.36 7.65 39.98
C GLY A 670 5.43 7.27 41.46
N THR A 671 6.26 7.97 42.25
CA THR A 671 6.46 7.69 43.69
C THR A 671 5.95 8.84 44.57
N GLY A 672 5.93 8.63 45.89
CA GLY A 672 5.53 9.67 46.84
C GLY A 672 4.07 10.10 46.66
N LEU A 673 3.85 11.37 46.30
CA LEU A 673 2.51 11.91 46.01
C LEU A 673 1.99 11.53 44.61
N TRP A 674 2.83 10.93 43.77
CA TRP A 674 2.57 10.60 42.37
C TRP A 674 2.31 9.09 42.15
N VAL A 675 2.16 8.32 43.23
CA VAL A 675 1.83 6.88 43.16
C VAL A 675 0.51 6.66 42.43
N SER A 676 0.51 5.72 41.51
CA SER A 676 -0.68 5.29 40.76
C SER A 676 -1.83 4.87 41.66
N GLY A 677 -3.05 4.97 41.14
CA GLY A 677 -4.24 4.48 41.81
C GLY A 677 -4.17 2.98 42.11
N ALA A 678 -5.07 2.50 42.98
CA ALA A 678 -5.15 1.06 43.31
C ALA A 678 -5.58 0.19 42.11
N ASP A 679 -6.13 0.82 41.08
CA ASP A 679 -6.48 0.30 39.76
C ASP A 679 -5.29 0.31 38.77
N GLY A 680 -4.12 0.80 39.19
CA GLY A 680 -2.93 0.90 38.34
C GLY A 680 -2.93 2.11 37.40
N ILE A 681 -3.92 3.02 37.50
CA ILE A 681 -3.99 4.23 36.68
C ILE A 681 -2.99 5.27 37.19
N THR A 682 -2.12 5.75 36.30
CA THR A 682 -1.11 6.75 36.68
C THR A 682 -1.73 8.15 36.81
N ILE A 683 -1.31 8.92 37.81
CA ILE A 683 -1.77 10.31 38.02
C ILE A 683 -0.80 11.36 37.48
N THR A 684 0.35 10.92 36.95
CA THR A 684 1.42 11.75 36.37
C THR A 684 1.09 12.27 34.96
N GLY A 685 0.00 11.77 34.37
CA GLY A 685 -0.45 12.10 33.01
C GLY A 685 -0.12 11.03 31.97
N LEU A 686 0.72 10.03 32.30
CA LEU A 686 1.10 8.95 31.39
C LEU A 686 -0.11 8.13 30.90
N ASP A 687 -1.13 7.97 31.74
CA ASP A 687 -2.37 7.25 31.36
C ASP A 687 -3.22 7.98 30.32
N ASN A 688 -2.89 9.24 29.98
CA ASN A 688 -3.59 10.03 28.98
C ASN A 688 -2.92 10.01 27.60
N VAL A 689 -1.77 9.34 27.45
CA VAL A 689 -1.07 9.25 26.16
C VAL A 689 -1.96 8.53 25.15
N ASP A 690 -2.29 9.19 24.04
CA ASP A 690 -3.13 8.60 22.99
C ASP A 690 -2.44 7.36 22.40
N LEU A 691 -3.22 6.30 22.14
CA LEU A 691 -2.69 5.03 21.65
C LEU A 691 -1.89 5.17 20.35
N TRP A 692 -2.30 6.08 19.44
CA TRP A 692 -1.63 6.25 18.15
C TRP A 692 -0.18 6.70 18.28
N ILE A 693 0.03 7.89 18.85
CA ILE A 693 1.38 8.44 19.00
C ILE A 693 2.20 7.67 20.04
N GLY A 694 1.55 7.13 21.07
CA GLY A 694 2.21 6.33 22.09
C GLY A 694 2.71 4.99 21.57
N GLY A 695 1.91 4.29 20.76
CA GLY A 695 2.27 3.00 20.17
C GLY A 695 3.28 3.11 19.03
N LEU A 696 3.22 4.17 18.22
CA LEU A 696 4.26 4.50 17.24
C LEU A 696 5.64 4.67 17.88
N ALA A 697 5.69 5.32 19.04
CA ALA A 697 6.93 5.62 19.73
C ALA A 697 7.55 4.43 20.48
N GLU A 698 6.82 3.31 20.62
CA GLU A 698 7.34 2.11 21.30
C GLU A 698 8.48 1.48 20.51
N LYS A 699 9.57 1.13 21.20
CA LYS A 699 10.71 0.42 20.58
C LYS A 699 10.29 -0.93 20.01
N ILE A 700 10.91 -1.30 18.90
CA ILE A 700 10.79 -2.64 18.31
C ILE A 700 11.59 -3.65 19.13
N LEU A 701 11.15 -4.91 19.10
CA LEU A 701 11.90 -6.03 19.68
C LEU A 701 12.84 -6.59 18.61
N PRO A 702 14.14 -6.81 18.91
CA PRO A 702 15.04 -7.47 17.97
C PRO A 702 14.49 -8.82 17.54
N PHE A 703 14.51 -9.08 16.23
CA PHE A 703 13.93 -10.29 15.61
C PHE A 703 12.40 -10.44 15.81
N GLY A 704 11.70 -9.36 16.14
CA GLY A 704 10.23 -9.28 16.12
C GLY A 704 9.72 -8.58 14.85
N GLY A 705 8.46 -8.12 14.88
CA GLY A 705 7.89 -7.30 13.82
C GLY A 705 8.41 -5.86 13.79
N MET A 706 8.00 -5.11 12.77
CA MET A 706 8.35 -3.71 12.52
C MET A 706 7.67 -2.71 13.48
N LEU A 707 6.66 -3.14 14.24
CA LEU A 707 5.91 -2.29 15.16
C LEU A 707 6.33 -2.51 16.63
N GLY A 708 5.99 -1.55 17.48
CA GLY A 708 6.09 -1.71 18.93
C GLY A 708 5.13 -2.78 19.46
N SER A 709 5.39 -3.28 20.67
CA SER A 709 4.65 -4.40 21.29
C SER A 709 3.11 -4.25 21.27
N THR A 710 2.59 -3.04 21.51
CA THR A 710 1.14 -2.81 21.54
C THR A 710 0.54 -2.88 20.14
N PHE A 711 1.22 -2.28 19.15
CA PHE A 711 0.77 -2.27 17.77
C PHE A 711 0.89 -3.65 17.13
N ASN A 712 1.99 -4.37 17.38
CA ASN A 712 2.17 -5.75 16.92
C ASN A 712 1.01 -6.63 17.39
N PHE A 713 0.64 -6.59 18.66
CA PHE A 713 -0.47 -7.41 19.17
C PHE A 713 -1.79 -7.16 18.44
N VAL A 714 -2.16 -5.89 18.24
CA VAL A 714 -3.42 -5.56 17.55
C VAL A 714 -3.36 -5.92 16.07
N PHE A 715 -2.23 -5.68 15.41
CA PHE A 715 -2.01 -6.02 14.01
C PHE A 715 -2.09 -7.53 13.79
N GLU A 716 -1.28 -8.30 14.52
CA GLU A 716 -1.23 -9.76 14.46
C GLU A 716 -2.61 -10.38 14.68
N GLN A 717 -3.28 -9.99 15.77
CA GLN A 717 -4.59 -10.54 16.10
C GLN A 717 -5.64 -10.24 15.02
N GLN A 718 -5.60 -9.05 14.41
CA GLN A 718 -6.51 -8.71 13.32
C GLN A 718 -6.19 -9.50 12.04
N MET A 719 -4.91 -9.64 11.67
CA MET A 719 -4.50 -10.41 10.50
C MET A 719 -4.89 -11.89 10.63
N GLU A 720 -4.66 -12.50 11.79
CA GLU A 720 -5.07 -13.87 12.06
C GLU A 720 -6.60 -14.03 12.02
N ASN A 721 -7.35 -13.05 12.53
CA ASN A 721 -8.81 -13.09 12.44
C ASN A 721 -9.30 -13.01 10.98
N LEU A 722 -8.65 -12.19 10.14
CA LEU A 722 -8.96 -12.08 8.72
C LEU A 722 -8.68 -13.39 7.98
N GLN A 723 -7.56 -14.03 8.29
CA GLN A 723 -7.13 -15.30 7.70
C GLN A 723 -8.01 -16.48 8.15
N ASN A 724 -8.15 -16.69 9.46
CA ASN A 724 -8.86 -17.85 10.02
C ASN A 724 -10.39 -17.67 10.04
N GLY A 725 -10.88 -16.44 9.95
CA GLY A 725 -12.31 -16.12 9.88
C GLY A 725 -12.88 -16.05 8.46
N ASP A 726 -12.04 -16.14 7.41
CA ASP A 726 -12.49 -16.12 6.01
C ASP A 726 -12.69 -17.52 5.44
N ARG A 727 -13.95 -17.85 5.11
CA ARG A 727 -14.30 -19.12 4.46
C ARG A 727 -13.74 -19.24 3.04
N PHE A 728 -13.44 -18.12 2.40
CA PHE A 728 -12.85 -18.03 1.07
C PHE A 728 -11.38 -17.63 1.11
N TYR A 729 -10.68 -17.88 2.21
CA TYR A 729 -9.22 -17.73 2.23
C TYR A 729 -8.56 -18.65 1.18
N TYR A 730 -7.51 -18.18 0.49
CA TYR A 730 -6.96 -18.82 -0.71
C TYR A 730 -6.50 -20.26 -0.46
N LEU A 731 -5.79 -20.53 0.65
CA LEU A 731 -5.35 -21.89 1.01
C LEU A 731 -6.52 -22.86 1.20
N GLN A 732 -7.64 -22.38 1.75
CA GLN A 732 -8.85 -23.20 1.89
C GLN A 732 -9.53 -23.49 0.54
N ARG A 733 -9.40 -22.58 -0.44
CA ARG A 733 -9.93 -22.74 -1.80
C ARG A 733 -9.07 -23.68 -2.66
N LEU A 734 -7.76 -23.67 -2.43
CA LEU A 734 -6.78 -24.45 -3.19
C LEU A 734 -6.58 -25.87 -2.65
N ASP A 735 -7.19 -26.21 -1.51
CA ASP A 735 -7.12 -27.55 -0.92
C ASP A 735 -7.50 -28.65 -1.93
N GLY A 736 -6.55 -29.53 -2.20
CA GLY A 736 -6.70 -30.64 -3.15
C GLY A 736 -6.65 -30.26 -4.63
N LEU A 737 -6.24 -29.03 -4.99
CA LEU A 737 -6.04 -28.58 -6.36
C LEU A 737 -4.56 -28.45 -6.70
N HIS A 738 -4.20 -28.75 -7.95
CA HIS A 738 -2.85 -28.51 -8.49
C HIS A 738 -2.51 -27.02 -8.61
N LEU A 739 -3.56 -26.17 -8.73
CA LEU A 739 -3.46 -24.70 -8.74
C LEU A 739 -2.74 -24.13 -7.49
N PHE A 740 -2.60 -24.92 -6.43
CA PHE A 740 -1.80 -24.53 -5.27
C PHE A 740 -0.36 -24.15 -5.65
N GLY A 741 0.37 -25.02 -6.37
CA GLY A 741 1.76 -24.76 -6.73
C GLY A 741 1.91 -23.53 -7.63
N GLU A 742 0.99 -23.37 -8.59
CA GLU A 742 0.94 -22.19 -9.47
C GLU A 742 0.69 -20.88 -8.70
N MET A 743 -0.09 -20.92 -7.61
CA MET A 743 -0.35 -19.73 -6.80
C MET A 743 0.86 -19.33 -5.96
N GLU A 744 1.55 -20.31 -5.37
CA GLU A 744 2.80 -20.10 -4.63
C GLU A 744 3.91 -19.57 -5.53
N ASN A 745 3.89 -19.94 -6.82
CA ASN A 745 4.89 -19.49 -7.80
C ASN A 745 4.73 -18.00 -8.15
N ASN A 746 3.63 -17.35 -7.74
CA ASN A 746 3.39 -15.95 -8.05
C ASN A 746 4.03 -15.01 -7.01
N SER A 747 4.58 -13.88 -7.45
CA SER A 747 5.02 -12.79 -6.56
C SER A 747 4.51 -11.43 -6.99
N PHE A 748 4.53 -10.45 -6.08
CA PHE A 748 4.04 -9.11 -6.44
C PHE A 748 4.96 -8.44 -7.46
N ALA A 749 6.28 -8.65 -7.35
CA ALA A 749 7.26 -8.19 -8.33
C ALA A 749 6.93 -8.69 -9.74
N GLU A 750 6.63 -9.99 -9.88
CA GLU A 750 6.30 -10.61 -11.16
C GLU A 750 4.99 -10.07 -11.74
N MET A 751 3.95 -9.92 -10.90
CA MET A 751 2.68 -9.31 -11.29
C MET A 751 2.88 -7.87 -11.79
N ILE A 752 3.73 -7.10 -11.11
CA ILE A 752 4.08 -5.73 -11.53
C ILE A 752 4.78 -5.73 -12.89
N MET A 753 5.84 -6.53 -13.07
CA MET A 753 6.61 -6.57 -14.32
C MET A 753 5.75 -7.07 -15.50
N THR A 754 4.81 -7.97 -15.24
CA THR A 754 3.88 -8.49 -16.26
C THR A 754 2.84 -7.46 -16.70
N ASN A 755 2.48 -6.52 -15.82
CA ASN A 755 1.39 -5.55 -16.05
C ASN A 755 1.90 -4.10 -16.21
N THR A 756 3.22 -3.88 -16.24
CA THR A 756 3.85 -2.57 -16.45
C THR A 756 5.06 -2.72 -17.38
N ASN A 757 5.79 -1.64 -17.61
CA ASN A 757 7.07 -1.70 -18.33
C ASN A 757 8.30 -1.73 -17.41
N ALA A 758 8.11 -1.97 -16.10
CA ALA A 758 9.23 -2.19 -15.18
C ALA A 758 9.83 -3.58 -15.40
N THR A 759 11.14 -3.69 -15.29
CA THR A 759 11.90 -4.94 -15.43
C THR A 759 12.94 -5.02 -14.33
N HIS A 760 13.41 -6.23 -14.00
CA HIS A 760 14.43 -6.50 -12.99
C HIS A 760 14.18 -5.75 -11.67
N LEU A 761 12.95 -5.83 -11.17
CA LEU A 761 12.62 -5.36 -9.83
C LEU A 761 13.20 -6.34 -8.78
N PRO A 762 13.51 -5.88 -7.56
CA PRO A 762 13.74 -6.80 -6.47
C PRO A 762 12.51 -7.71 -6.28
N SER A 763 12.72 -9.01 -6.11
CA SER A 763 11.62 -9.96 -5.94
C SER A 763 10.90 -9.73 -4.61
N ASP A 764 11.65 -9.39 -3.55
CA ASP A 764 11.09 -8.67 -2.38
C ASP A 764 10.87 -7.21 -2.78
N VAL A 765 9.77 -6.96 -3.49
CA VAL A 765 9.45 -5.65 -4.07
C VAL A 765 9.19 -4.57 -3.02
N PHE A 766 9.12 -4.94 -1.74
CA PHE A 766 8.93 -4.03 -0.62
C PHE A 766 10.24 -3.61 0.03
N SER A 767 11.37 -4.22 -0.33
CA SER A 767 12.70 -3.84 0.13
C SER A 767 13.43 -2.96 -0.87
N THR A 768 14.37 -2.16 -0.37
CA THR A 768 15.31 -1.39 -1.19
C THR A 768 16.63 -2.15 -1.26
N PRO A 769 16.97 -2.80 -2.39
CA PRO A 769 18.28 -3.41 -2.57
C PRO A 769 19.36 -2.34 -2.57
N GLY A 770 20.58 -2.70 -2.16
CA GLY A 770 21.72 -1.78 -2.14
C GLY A 770 22.23 -1.44 -3.53
N LEU A 771 22.13 -2.37 -4.49
CA LEU A 771 22.51 -2.18 -5.89
C LEU A 771 21.59 -2.97 -6.82
N ALA A 772 21.39 -2.47 -8.04
CA ALA A 772 20.88 -3.20 -9.18
C ALA A 772 21.99 -3.30 -10.23
N LEU A 773 22.47 -4.50 -10.53
CA LEU A 773 23.56 -4.75 -11.47
C LEU A 773 23.03 -5.60 -12.62
N GLU A 774 23.36 -5.21 -13.85
CA GLU A 774 22.85 -5.85 -15.06
C GLU A 774 24.00 -6.47 -15.84
N VAL A 775 23.86 -7.65 -16.44
CA VAL A 775 24.87 -8.22 -17.35
C VAL A 775 25.21 -7.19 -18.44
N ASP A 776 24.20 -6.59 -19.07
CA ASP A 776 24.36 -5.40 -19.89
C ASP A 776 24.46 -4.14 -19.01
N ALA A 777 25.70 -3.70 -18.77
CA ALA A 777 25.98 -2.52 -17.96
C ALA A 777 25.32 -1.21 -18.48
N THR A 778 24.80 -1.17 -19.71
CA THR A 778 24.05 0.00 -20.22
C THR A 778 22.63 0.09 -19.67
N LEU A 779 22.13 -0.98 -19.06
CA LEU A 779 20.83 -1.05 -18.38
C LEU A 779 20.96 -0.92 -16.85
N GLN A 780 22.18 -0.90 -16.32
CA GLN A 780 22.46 -0.74 -14.90
C GLN A 780 22.27 0.72 -14.46
N TYR A 781 21.61 0.96 -13.33
CA TYR A 781 21.40 2.30 -12.78
C TYR A 781 21.44 2.29 -11.25
N ASN A 782 22.49 2.90 -10.66
CA ASN A 782 22.71 2.97 -9.21
C ASN A 782 23.11 4.38 -8.78
N ASP A 783 22.69 4.84 -7.60
CA ASP A 783 23.19 6.08 -6.98
C ASP A 783 24.47 5.77 -6.19
N LEU A 784 25.63 5.87 -6.83
CA LEU A 784 26.89 5.41 -6.23
C LEU A 784 27.52 6.41 -5.26
N ASP A 785 27.12 7.69 -5.33
CA ASP A 785 27.67 8.76 -4.49
C ASP A 785 26.65 9.38 -3.53
N GLY A 786 25.40 8.90 -3.55
CA GLY A 786 24.31 9.34 -2.68
C GLY A 786 23.77 10.71 -3.04
N ASN A 787 23.95 11.16 -4.28
CA ASN A 787 23.50 12.48 -4.74
C ASN A 787 22.09 12.45 -5.37
N GLY A 788 21.47 11.27 -5.50
CA GLY A 788 20.17 11.05 -6.12
C GLY A 788 20.20 10.86 -7.64
N THR A 789 21.37 10.99 -8.28
CA THR A 789 21.54 10.74 -9.72
C THR A 789 21.98 9.31 -9.93
N LEU A 790 21.27 8.58 -10.80
CA LEU A 790 21.66 7.21 -11.11
C LEU A 790 22.78 7.17 -12.17
N GLU A 791 23.78 6.35 -11.93
CA GLU A 791 24.89 6.07 -12.84
C GLU A 791 24.93 4.62 -13.32
N GLN A 792 25.45 4.43 -14.54
CA GLN A 792 25.68 3.12 -15.17
C GLN A 792 27.06 2.51 -14.83
N ALA A 793 27.83 3.15 -13.96
CA ALA A 793 29.15 2.65 -13.59
C ALA A 793 29.04 1.49 -12.60
N ASP A 794 30.03 0.59 -12.59
CA ASP A 794 30.15 -0.39 -11.53
C ASP A 794 30.56 0.29 -10.21
N PRO A 795 30.02 -0.15 -9.06
CA PRO A 795 30.45 0.33 -7.75
C PRO A 795 31.94 0.04 -7.53
N THR A 796 32.63 0.98 -6.91
CA THR A 796 34.05 0.83 -6.57
C THR A 796 34.22 0.30 -5.16
N GLY A 797 35.14 -0.65 -4.93
CA GLY A 797 35.40 -1.21 -3.61
C GLY A 797 35.96 -2.63 -3.68
N GLY A 798 35.77 -3.40 -2.60
CA GLY A 798 36.12 -4.82 -2.53
C GLY A 798 37.53 -5.10 -2.02
N GLY A 799 37.98 -6.34 -2.24
CA GLY A 799 39.29 -6.82 -1.83
C GLY A 799 40.42 -6.31 -2.73
N ILE A 800 41.66 -6.37 -2.24
CA ILE A 800 42.87 -5.95 -2.99
C ILE A 800 42.98 -6.64 -4.38
N LEU A 801 42.41 -7.84 -4.50
CA LEU A 801 42.47 -8.68 -5.70
C LEU A 801 41.11 -9.00 -6.30
N THR A 802 40.02 -8.55 -5.67
CA THR A 802 38.64 -8.91 -6.03
C THR A 802 37.81 -7.63 -6.01
N PRO A 803 37.54 -7.01 -7.18
CA PRO A 803 36.62 -5.88 -7.24
C PRO A 803 35.20 -6.35 -6.89
N LEU A 804 34.34 -5.42 -6.48
CA LEU A 804 32.94 -5.73 -6.15
C LEU A 804 32.18 -6.36 -7.32
N VAL A 805 32.45 -5.90 -8.55
CA VAL A 805 31.81 -6.42 -9.77
C VAL A 805 32.84 -6.98 -10.72
N VAL A 806 32.62 -8.22 -11.20
CA VAL A 806 33.43 -8.89 -12.21
C VAL A 806 32.56 -9.26 -13.39
N ARG A 807 32.82 -8.64 -14.56
CA ARG A 807 32.03 -8.82 -15.79
C ARG A 807 32.70 -9.65 -16.87
N ASN A 808 33.79 -10.32 -16.53
CA ASN A 808 34.54 -11.12 -17.47
C ASN A 808 34.97 -12.41 -16.80
N ASN A 809 34.48 -13.53 -17.34
CA ASN A 809 34.73 -14.84 -16.78
C ASN A 809 36.25 -15.15 -16.78
N PRO A 810 36.90 -15.30 -15.61
CA PRO A 810 38.33 -15.55 -15.53
C PRO A 810 38.73 -16.94 -16.07
N SER A 811 37.75 -17.83 -16.30
CA SER A 811 37.95 -19.19 -16.79
C SER A 811 37.95 -19.29 -18.32
N THR A 812 37.58 -18.22 -19.05
CA THR A 812 37.54 -18.21 -20.51
C THR A 812 38.73 -17.45 -21.11
N ALA A 813 39.07 -17.74 -22.38
CA ALA A 813 40.26 -17.19 -23.04
C ALA A 813 40.04 -15.80 -23.68
N GLY A 814 38.92 -15.13 -23.39
CA GLY A 814 38.49 -13.87 -24.01
C GLY A 814 37.68 -13.01 -23.04
N ALA A 815 37.14 -11.90 -23.54
CA ALA A 815 36.11 -11.15 -22.82
C ALA A 815 34.78 -11.90 -22.95
N ASP A 816 34.13 -12.18 -21.83
CA ASP A 816 32.77 -12.70 -21.76
C ASP A 816 31.78 -11.54 -21.67
N THR A 817 30.72 -11.54 -22.46
CA THR A 817 29.67 -10.51 -22.39
C THR A 817 28.51 -10.91 -21.49
N ASN A 818 28.46 -12.18 -21.12
CA ASN A 818 27.33 -12.83 -20.44
C ASN A 818 27.79 -13.38 -19.07
N TYR A 819 28.60 -12.59 -18.37
CA TYR A 819 29.14 -12.95 -17.06
C TYR A 819 28.98 -11.79 -16.11
N LEU A 820 28.32 -12.02 -14.98
CA LEU A 820 28.19 -11.08 -13.89
C LEU A 820 28.50 -11.79 -12.58
N ARG A 821 29.41 -11.23 -11.80
CA ARG A 821 29.65 -11.67 -10.43
C ARG A 821 29.75 -10.49 -9.49
N TYR A 822 29.00 -10.55 -8.41
CA TYR A 822 29.10 -9.64 -7.27
C TYR A 822 29.92 -10.29 -6.13
N THR A 823 30.64 -9.48 -5.35
CA THR A 823 31.46 -9.98 -4.22
C THR A 823 31.36 -9.10 -2.98
N GLY A 824 30.34 -8.25 -2.89
CA GLY A 824 30.11 -7.40 -1.73
C GLY A 824 29.26 -8.12 -0.67
N ASP A 825 28.82 -7.33 0.31
CA ASP A 825 27.99 -7.73 1.45
C ASP A 825 26.58 -7.12 1.41
N GLN A 826 26.22 -6.43 0.31
CA GLN A 826 24.91 -5.82 0.15
C GLN A 826 23.94 -6.81 -0.49
N HIS A 827 22.66 -6.66 -0.16
CA HIS A 827 21.54 -7.22 -0.93
C HIS A 827 21.50 -6.56 -2.31
N VAL A 828 21.54 -7.34 -3.39
CA VAL A 828 21.57 -6.83 -4.76
C VAL A 828 20.51 -7.46 -5.64
N VAL A 829 20.11 -6.74 -6.69
CA VAL A 829 19.37 -7.30 -7.81
C VAL A 829 20.36 -7.51 -8.96
N LEU A 830 20.42 -8.72 -9.50
CA LEU A 830 21.25 -9.09 -10.64
C LEU A 830 20.35 -9.46 -11.82
N GLY A 831 20.45 -8.74 -12.93
CA GLY A 831 19.66 -9.00 -14.14
C GLY A 831 20.49 -9.56 -15.30
N GLY A 832 19.90 -10.52 -16.00
CA GLY A 832 20.42 -11.25 -17.15
C GLY A 832 20.04 -10.63 -18.49
N THR A 833 19.95 -11.49 -19.51
CA THR A 833 19.63 -11.15 -20.90
C THR A 833 18.86 -12.31 -21.55
N ASP A 834 18.35 -12.12 -22.77
CA ASP A 834 17.75 -13.22 -23.57
C ASP A 834 18.76 -14.30 -24.06
N GLY A 835 19.99 -14.32 -23.55
CA GLY A 835 21.01 -15.27 -23.97
C GLY A 835 21.82 -15.82 -22.81
N ASN A 836 22.37 -17.02 -23.00
CA ASN A 836 23.05 -17.80 -21.96
C ASN A 836 24.01 -16.98 -21.07
N ASP A 837 23.62 -16.74 -19.83
CA ASP A 837 24.30 -15.95 -18.84
C ASP A 837 24.93 -16.78 -17.72
N ILE A 838 25.95 -16.22 -17.08
CA ILE A 838 26.54 -16.75 -15.87
C ILE A 838 26.49 -15.65 -14.82
N ILE A 839 25.58 -15.80 -13.85
CA ILE A 839 25.35 -14.83 -12.78
C ILE A 839 25.69 -15.48 -11.44
N ILE A 840 26.52 -14.80 -10.65
CA ILE A 840 26.97 -15.27 -9.34
C ILE A 840 26.80 -14.13 -8.33
N ALA A 841 25.88 -14.30 -7.38
CA ALA A 841 25.64 -13.36 -6.29
C ALA A 841 26.57 -13.63 -5.08
N SER A 842 26.23 -13.12 -3.90
CA SER A 842 27.17 -12.93 -2.80
C SER A 842 26.73 -13.52 -1.47
N GLU A 843 26.80 -12.75 -0.38
CA GLU A 843 26.40 -13.20 0.98
C GLU A 843 25.16 -12.48 1.52
N GLY A 844 24.60 -11.54 0.76
CA GLY A 844 23.36 -10.85 1.11
C GLY A 844 22.16 -11.54 0.46
N ASP A 845 20.97 -11.33 1.01
CA ASP A 845 19.69 -11.73 0.42
C ASP A 845 19.50 -11.08 -0.96
N ASP A 846 19.85 -11.80 -2.01
CA ASP A 846 20.00 -11.31 -3.38
C ASP A 846 18.80 -11.71 -4.25
N THR A 847 18.47 -10.92 -5.26
CA THR A 847 17.52 -11.29 -6.32
C THR A 847 18.25 -11.51 -7.63
N ILE A 848 18.03 -12.63 -8.29
CA ILE A 848 18.60 -12.93 -9.62
C ILE A 848 17.48 -13.10 -10.63
N HIS A 849 17.59 -12.43 -11.78
CA HIS A 849 16.78 -12.67 -12.97
C HIS A 849 17.70 -13.19 -14.08
N GLY A 850 17.51 -14.43 -14.54
CA GLY A 850 18.24 -15.01 -15.68
C GLY A 850 17.68 -14.55 -17.03
N ASP A 851 16.38 -14.23 -17.07
CA ASP A 851 15.59 -13.92 -18.27
C ASP A 851 15.42 -15.11 -19.20
N GLY A 852 16.25 -15.24 -20.23
CA GLY A 852 16.08 -16.29 -21.22
C GLY A 852 17.41 -16.79 -21.77
N GLY A 853 17.40 -17.98 -22.36
CA GLY A 853 18.64 -18.67 -22.70
C GLY A 853 18.91 -19.78 -21.69
N ASN A 854 20.08 -20.41 -21.82
CA ASN A 854 20.44 -21.51 -20.92
C ASN A 854 21.52 -21.01 -19.95
N ASP A 855 21.11 -20.66 -18.74
CA ASP A 855 21.87 -19.89 -17.79
C ASP A 855 22.54 -20.74 -16.73
N ILE A 856 23.54 -20.16 -16.06
CA ILE A 856 24.19 -20.72 -14.88
C ILE A 856 24.10 -19.69 -13.77
N LEU A 857 23.23 -19.94 -12.80
CA LEU A 857 22.92 -19.02 -11.71
C LEU A 857 23.42 -19.59 -10.38
N GLU A 858 24.11 -18.76 -9.61
CA GLU A 858 24.58 -19.07 -8.25
C GLU A 858 24.13 -17.96 -7.31
N GLY A 859 23.22 -18.26 -6.37
CA GLY A 859 22.73 -17.34 -5.33
C GLY A 859 23.86 -16.92 -4.41
N GLY A 860 24.43 -17.89 -3.72
CA GLY A 860 25.54 -17.66 -2.82
C GLY A 860 25.10 -18.03 -1.42
N ALA A 861 25.24 -17.12 -0.47
CA ALA A 861 24.70 -17.26 0.87
C ALA A 861 23.74 -16.11 1.15
N GLY A 862 22.86 -16.28 2.13
CA GLY A 862 21.77 -15.32 2.37
C GLY A 862 20.46 -15.93 1.91
N ASN A 863 19.34 -15.25 2.12
CA ASN A 863 18.04 -15.74 1.68
C ASN A 863 17.73 -15.18 0.29
N ASP A 864 18.08 -15.94 -0.74
CA ASP A 864 18.07 -15.49 -2.13
C ASP A 864 16.73 -15.77 -2.82
N ILE A 865 16.42 -14.95 -3.83
CA ILE A 865 15.31 -15.19 -4.74
C ILE A 865 15.86 -15.30 -6.17
N ILE A 866 15.81 -16.50 -6.74
CA ILE A 866 16.36 -16.79 -8.07
C ILE A 866 15.22 -17.07 -9.04
N ASN A 867 15.07 -16.21 -10.05
CA ASN A 867 14.17 -16.41 -11.19
C ASN A 867 15.02 -16.74 -12.42
N ALA A 868 15.12 -18.03 -12.79
CA ALA A 868 16.00 -18.44 -13.90
C ALA A 868 15.41 -18.08 -15.26
N GLY A 869 14.11 -18.34 -15.47
CA GLY A 869 13.36 -17.79 -16.59
C GLY A 869 13.11 -18.84 -17.67
N ALA A 870 13.48 -18.56 -18.92
CA ALA A 870 13.15 -19.43 -20.04
C ALA A 870 14.41 -20.04 -20.71
N GLY A 871 14.51 -21.37 -20.73
CA GLY A 871 15.56 -22.15 -21.37
C GLY A 871 16.06 -23.23 -20.42
N ASP A 872 17.06 -24.03 -20.82
CA ASP A 872 17.51 -25.12 -19.94
C ASP A 872 18.59 -24.60 -18.97
N ASP A 873 18.18 -24.28 -17.73
CA ASP A 873 18.99 -23.55 -16.76
C ASP A 873 19.68 -24.45 -15.73
N ILE A 874 20.76 -23.94 -15.14
CA ILE A 874 21.46 -24.57 -14.03
C ILE A 874 21.51 -23.61 -12.85
N VAL A 875 20.71 -23.89 -11.83
CA VAL A 875 20.64 -23.12 -10.59
C VAL A 875 21.34 -23.85 -9.46
N ARG A 876 22.20 -23.15 -8.72
CA ARG A 876 22.84 -23.66 -7.50
C ARG A 876 22.81 -22.63 -6.41
N ASP A 877 22.63 -23.08 -5.18
CA ASP A 877 22.84 -22.23 -4.02
C ASP A 877 23.78 -22.84 -2.97
N LEU A 878 24.45 -22.01 -2.16
CA LEU A 878 25.39 -22.44 -1.11
C LEU A 878 24.75 -22.51 0.28
N GLY A 879 23.63 -21.82 0.52
CA GLY A 879 22.71 -22.00 1.64
C GLY A 879 22.03 -20.72 2.11
N GLY A 880 20.83 -20.88 2.66
CA GLY A 880 19.90 -19.78 2.92
C GLY A 880 18.49 -20.33 3.02
N ASP A 881 17.53 -19.51 3.41
CA ASP A 881 16.11 -19.84 3.21
C ASP A 881 15.68 -19.22 1.87
N ASP A 882 15.90 -19.97 0.77
CA ASP A 882 15.84 -19.44 -0.60
C ASP A 882 14.49 -19.68 -1.31
N ASN A 883 14.13 -18.81 -2.25
CA ASN A 883 13.03 -19.03 -3.19
C ASN A 883 13.56 -19.15 -4.62
N ILE A 884 13.50 -20.35 -5.18
CA ILE A 884 14.06 -20.67 -6.49
C ILE A 884 12.94 -21.01 -7.48
N LYS A 885 12.82 -20.21 -8.53
CA LYS A 885 11.94 -20.45 -9.68
C LYS A 885 12.78 -20.76 -10.90
N ALA A 886 12.75 -22.01 -11.38
CA ALA A 886 13.52 -22.41 -12.55
C ALA A 886 12.84 -21.94 -13.85
N GLY A 887 11.55 -22.20 -14.01
CA GLY A 887 10.74 -21.55 -15.05
C GLY A 887 10.43 -22.47 -16.22
N ASP A 888 10.57 -22.00 -17.45
CA ASP A 888 10.23 -22.77 -18.65
C ASP A 888 11.50 -23.43 -19.24
N GLY A 889 11.65 -24.75 -19.20
CA GLY A 889 12.88 -25.40 -19.65
C GLY A 889 13.07 -26.80 -19.07
N ASN A 890 14.19 -27.47 -19.39
CA ASN A 890 14.58 -28.67 -18.64
C ASN A 890 15.70 -28.31 -17.68
N ASP A 891 15.33 -27.97 -16.45
CA ASP A 891 16.22 -27.28 -15.55
C ASP A 891 16.96 -28.22 -14.60
N VAL A 892 18.09 -27.75 -14.09
CA VAL A 892 18.85 -28.44 -13.04
C VAL A 892 18.98 -27.53 -11.84
N VAL A 893 18.27 -27.87 -10.77
CA VAL A 893 18.24 -27.07 -9.54
C VAL A 893 18.93 -27.83 -8.41
N HIS A 894 19.83 -27.15 -7.69
CA HIS A 894 20.35 -27.60 -6.41
C HIS A 894 20.14 -26.50 -5.36
N GLY A 895 19.13 -26.68 -4.51
CA GLY A 895 18.69 -25.67 -3.54
C GLY A 895 19.70 -25.33 -2.45
N GLY A 896 20.73 -26.16 -2.25
CA GLY A 896 21.67 -25.91 -1.14
C GLY A 896 21.06 -26.29 0.21
N PRO A 897 21.75 -26.04 1.33
CA PRO A 897 21.22 -26.25 2.68
C PRO A 897 20.38 -25.06 3.17
N GLY A 898 19.15 -25.34 3.63
CA GLY A 898 18.29 -24.37 4.30
C GLY A 898 16.80 -24.67 4.08
N LEU A 899 15.92 -23.69 4.36
CA LEU A 899 14.47 -23.81 4.16
C LEU A 899 14.07 -23.29 2.78
N ASP A 900 14.41 -24.06 1.74
CA ASP A 900 14.19 -23.62 0.36
C ASP A 900 12.76 -23.86 -0.12
N LEU A 901 12.19 -22.91 -0.87
CA LEU A 901 11.01 -23.08 -1.70
C LEU A 901 11.44 -23.19 -3.16
N ILE A 902 11.20 -24.34 -3.81
CA ILE A 902 11.62 -24.57 -5.19
C ILE A 902 10.40 -24.81 -6.10
N MET A 903 10.30 -23.98 -7.14
CA MET A 903 9.38 -24.11 -8.26
C MET A 903 10.15 -24.57 -9.50
N GLY A 904 9.86 -25.78 -10.00
CA GLY A 904 10.45 -26.31 -11.24
C GLY A 904 9.91 -25.57 -12.46
N GLY A 905 8.59 -25.51 -12.60
CA GLY A 905 7.93 -24.79 -13.70
C GLY A 905 7.51 -25.74 -14.80
N LYS A 906 7.82 -25.45 -16.07
CA LYS A 906 7.46 -26.30 -17.20
C LYS A 906 8.67 -27.01 -17.76
N GLY A 907 8.65 -28.34 -17.85
CA GLY A 907 9.53 -29.13 -18.71
C GLY A 907 9.91 -30.49 -18.15
N GLN A 908 11.19 -30.78 -17.99
CA GLN A 908 11.67 -32.03 -17.39
C GLN A 908 12.82 -31.70 -16.46
N ASP A 909 12.47 -31.47 -15.20
CA ASP A 909 13.40 -30.84 -14.28
C ASP A 909 14.14 -31.87 -13.43
N PHE A 910 15.37 -31.52 -13.07
CA PHE A 910 16.20 -32.29 -12.16
C PHE A 910 16.46 -31.46 -10.90
N ILE A 911 15.69 -31.74 -9.86
CA ILE A 911 15.70 -30.96 -8.61
C ILE A 911 16.40 -31.76 -7.52
N VAL A 912 17.36 -31.14 -6.84
CA VAL A 912 18.08 -31.70 -5.70
C VAL A 912 17.94 -30.76 -4.50
N LEU A 913 17.41 -31.30 -3.41
CA LEU A 913 17.31 -30.57 -2.15
C LEU A 913 18.55 -30.71 -1.28
N GLY A 914 18.73 -29.74 -0.38
CA GLY A 914 19.60 -29.85 0.78
C GLY A 914 19.19 -30.95 1.75
N THR A 915 19.93 -31.06 2.84
CA THR A 915 19.67 -32.07 3.89
C THR A 915 18.77 -31.57 5.02
N ASP A 916 18.47 -30.27 5.04
CA ASP A 916 17.75 -29.62 6.13
C ASP A 916 16.25 -29.90 6.08
N ALA A 917 15.57 -29.48 7.15
CA ALA A 917 14.18 -29.82 7.41
C ALA A 917 13.30 -28.61 7.14
N GLY A 918 12.30 -28.73 6.27
CA GLY A 918 11.34 -27.67 5.98
C GLY A 918 11.32 -27.18 4.54
N SER A 919 12.24 -27.61 3.67
CA SER A 919 12.19 -27.23 2.25
C SER A 919 10.94 -27.78 1.55
N GLU A 920 10.44 -27.02 0.58
CA GLU A 920 9.27 -27.33 -0.24
C GLU A 920 9.61 -27.38 -1.74
N VAL A 921 9.02 -28.32 -2.48
CA VAL A 921 9.20 -28.45 -3.93
C VAL A 921 7.86 -28.62 -4.64
N PHE A 922 7.67 -27.85 -5.70
CA PHE A 922 6.61 -27.96 -6.69
C PHE A 922 7.25 -28.07 -8.06
N ALA A 923 7.32 -29.28 -8.63
CA ALA A 923 8.05 -29.49 -9.87
C ALA A 923 7.31 -28.89 -11.09
N GLY A 924 5.98 -28.98 -11.12
CA GLY A 924 5.15 -28.23 -12.08
C GLY A 924 4.64 -29.10 -13.23
N GLU A 925 4.62 -28.57 -14.45
CA GLU A 925 4.21 -29.32 -15.63
C GLU A 925 5.40 -30.07 -16.23
N GLY A 926 5.35 -31.39 -16.33
CA GLY A 926 6.51 -32.10 -16.84
C GLY A 926 6.65 -33.53 -16.41
N ASN A 927 7.81 -34.12 -16.72
CA ASN A 927 8.18 -35.41 -16.14
C ASN A 927 9.47 -35.20 -15.36
N ASP A 928 9.34 -35.01 -14.05
CA ASP A 928 10.44 -34.46 -13.27
C ASP A 928 11.17 -35.54 -12.47
N PHE A 929 12.43 -35.25 -12.11
CA PHE A 929 13.21 -36.04 -11.19
C PHE A 929 13.55 -35.19 -9.97
N ILE A 930 13.08 -35.62 -8.79
CA ILE A 930 13.29 -34.93 -7.54
C ILE A 930 14.08 -35.83 -6.59
N LEU A 931 15.30 -35.41 -6.25
CA LEU A 931 16.08 -35.99 -5.15
C LEU A 931 15.84 -35.15 -3.90
N GLY A 932 14.85 -35.58 -3.11
CA GLY A 932 14.44 -34.90 -1.90
C GLY A 932 15.21 -35.32 -0.65
N SER A 933 15.11 -34.48 0.37
CA SER A 933 15.50 -34.78 1.75
C SER A 933 14.36 -35.48 2.48
N LYS A 934 14.69 -36.32 3.48
CA LYS A 934 13.67 -36.96 4.33
C LYS A 934 12.86 -35.94 5.16
N ASN A 935 13.46 -34.79 5.44
CA ASN A 935 12.89 -33.77 6.31
C ASN A 935 12.26 -32.60 5.54
N ALA A 936 12.22 -32.67 4.20
CA ALA A 936 11.46 -31.74 3.40
C ALA A 936 10.00 -31.70 3.90
N GLU A 937 9.43 -30.51 4.00
CA GLU A 937 8.05 -30.32 4.46
C GLU A 937 7.08 -30.86 3.41
N ARG A 938 7.32 -30.52 2.14
CA ARG A 938 6.43 -30.87 1.03
C ARG A 938 7.22 -31.10 -0.26
N ILE A 939 6.93 -32.20 -0.95
CA ILE A 939 7.46 -32.46 -2.30
C ILE A 939 6.30 -32.91 -3.18
N LEU A 940 5.99 -32.12 -4.20
CA LEU A 940 4.95 -32.38 -5.18
C LEU A 940 5.56 -32.40 -6.59
N GLY A 941 5.39 -33.51 -7.30
CA GLY A 941 5.72 -33.60 -8.73
C GLY A 941 4.75 -32.82 -9.62
N ASN A 942 3.51 -32.61 -9.14
CA ASN A 942 2.43 -31.96 -9.88
C ASN A 942 2.02 -32.71 -11.16
N GLU A 943 1.99 -32.06 -12.32
CA GLU A 943 1.39 -32.56 -13.55
C GLU A 943 2.40 -33.38 -14.37
N GLY A 944 2.28 -34.71 -14.36
CA GLY A 944 2.92 -35.59 -15.32
C GLY A 944 3.44 -36.89 -14.70
N ASP A 945 4.47 -37.50 -15.29
CA ASP A 945 5.05 -38.78 -14.83
C ASP A 945 6.38 -38.54 -14.07
N ASP A 946 6.26 -38.21 -12.78
CA ASP A 946 7.43 -37.82 -11.95
C ASP A 946 8.12 -38.98 -11.24
N TRP A 947 9.42 -38.80 -11.00
CA TRP A 947 10.24 -39.66 -10.16
C TRP A 947 10.70 -38.90 -8.91
N ILE A 948 10.24 -39.33 -7.74
CA ILE A 948 10.62 -38.75 -6.46
C ILE A 948 11.44 -39.75 -5.65
N GLU A 949 12.68 -39.40 -5.33
CA GLU A 949 13.56 -40.15 -4.43
C GLU A 949 13.79 -39.37 -3.14
N THR A 950 13.28 -39.88 -2.02
CA THR A 950 13.56 -39.34 -0.69
C THR A 950 14.46 -40.32 0.05
N GLY A 951 15.69 -39.94 0.38
CA GLY A 951 16.63 -40.83 1.08
C GLY A 951 16.09 -41.34 2.43
N THR A 952 16.39 -42.59 2.81
CA THR A 952 16.21 -43.07 4.20
C THR A 952 17.48 -42.82 5.02
N PHE A 953 17.37 -42.71 6.35
CA PHE A 953 18.54 -42.77 7.24
C PHE A 953 19.43 -43.97 6.85
N ASP A 954 20.75 -43.78 6.84
CA ASP A 954 21.69 -44.89 6.97
C ASP A 954 21.28 -45.71 8.21
N GLY A 955 20.71 -46.91 7.99
CA GLY A 955 20.26 -47.83 9.05
C GLY A 955 18.74 -47.94 9.30
N ALA A 956 17.86 -47.48 8.41
CA ALA A 956 16.42 -47.74 8.52
C ALA A 956 16.05 -49.22 8.25
N PRO A 957 15.14 -49.87 9.02
CA PRO A 957 14.74 -51.26 8.79
C PRO A 957 14.06 -51.43 7.43
N GLY A 958 14.75 -52.09 6.49
CA GLY A 958 14.32 -52.22 5.09
C GLY A 958 15.48 -51.98 4.12
N ASP A 959 16.48 -51.19 4.55
CA ASP A 959 17.78 -51.15 3.91
C ASP A 959 18.63 -52.31 4.46
N SER A 960 19.37 -53.02 3.61
CA SER A 960 19.95 -54.33 3.93
C SER A 960 21.13 -54.25 4.91
N PHE A 961 20.84 -54.06 6.20
CA PHE A 961 21.82 -54.18 7.27
C PHE A 961 21.35 -55.18 8.33
N ASP A 962 22.00 -56.33 8.39
CA ASP A 962 22.06 -57.12 9.61
C ASP A 962 23.12 -56.48 10.48
N GLU A 963 22.70 -55.86 11.58
CA GLU A 963 23.59 -55.10 12.45
C GLU A 963 24.79 -55.91 13.00
N ILE A 964 24.83 -57.27 12.90
CA ILE A 964 26.01 -58.06 13.30
C ILE A 964 26.38 -59.28 12.39
N PHE A 965 25.47 -59.97 11.67
CA PHE A 965 25.78 -61.29 11.00
C PHE A 965 25.20 -61.60 9.59
N ALA A 966 24.73 -60.62 8.82
CA ALA A 966 24.15 -60.72 7.47
C ALA A 966 23.33 -61.98 7.13
N LYS A 967 22.15 -62.23 7.73
CA LYS A 967 21.23 -63.30 7.28
C LYS A 967 19.75 -62.94 7.32
N ASP A 968 19.25 -62.41 6.22
CA ASP A 968 17.80 -62.34 5.97
C ASP A 968 17.32 -63.48 5.04
N SER A 969 16.12 -63.97 5.32
CA SER A 969 15.31 -64.82 4.45
C SER A 969 13.88 -64.29 4.43
N ILE A 970 13.67 -63.14 3.77
CA ILE A 970 12.36 -62.51 3.59
C ILE A 970 11.42 -63.38 2.74
N VAL A 971 10.16 -63.43 3.16
CA VAL A 971 8.96 -63.23 2.31
C VAL A 971 7.99 -62.47 3.23
N GLY A 972 7.60 -61.22 3.00
CA GLY A 972 7.08 -60.60 1.79
C GLY A 972 5.73 -60.00 2.19
#